data_AF-A0AAF1JW45-F1
#
_entry.id   AF-A0AAF1JW45-F1
#
_cell.length_a   1.000
_cell.length_b   1.000
_cell.length_c   1.000
_cell.angle_alpha   90.00
_cell.angle_beta   90.00
_cell.angle_gamma   90.00
#
_symmetry.space_group_name_H-M   'P 1'
#
loop_
_entity.id
_entity.type
_entity.pdbx_description
1 polymer ?
#
loop_
_entity_poly.entity_id
_entity_poly.type
_entity_poly.pdbx_seq_one_letter_code
_entity_poly.pdbx_strand_id
1 'polypeptide(L)'
;TGVAPGAELRADATVLGQGGSIIVHSTEATEMAGAISARGGPQGGDGGFVEVSGERGFRVPGSIDAGAPQGQAGTVLFDPNTLLIANNGFTLPGVPDFNPAGDSLGFGAPPTDAVVTPTQIAAVTGDLLLQATSSIVVQDAVTKPQGSLTLQTAANGLIQINANVVIQAGNLTLIGNAIAFNALAQASGTVTLQNTGGTAPGNVTAGTNGRIVATTLTQTGALSFNAITLSGANEIATLGSLTAQQGIIVNNIVDLTVAGPVSLLAGAGSGNIRIIADGGATARNLTVNGSVNAGVNQFVLTANGDVTLNPGSSVSGSVFEGLSVIAAATTGGTRNPALPGALRLNGTINHVGDLTFGAGTGGISQQGGQIVVPGGTLGVASGADALLDHGAGGGAPNAVANIGSVNIPGRFSLDNGITNLTVTTASTIQAASIRIATEGTLTIAAGVGTLPSGLLTSPSGTISLLVNGLNLPAGPTTTPRVNAATVEIAPATPRAVQFALPDATTPTPGTLALNQQTLALINATDTLRIGGTTAGGTTATALTIEDNFDFAGGPTLAVGTLDLRSLGAITQAAGTLLGADILTGSAGGGVNLPNVSIGQLGDFSAGDNFFLSAGELVLAGLVSAPGRIVTLVASGSVSTTGPGRVTAAELRVSNSDGNIELAGANLLDRLGETRSVGTLEIVNAGPLMEIPAGATVQAADEAVLRATTGSITVNGTVRAPVLTLSAPSGTVAVNGNSAIATTGALLLAGDAVAVNGLVSSPVQVTVQGTSSASLAGTAQTPLLVVSAPAVTFGGLNVAGLTRLSLGTGGFASGGINTRQLAVLGGRGTLLNGTIAGVAGESAAALGERRNAQGVTEPSPPPNALSFLFNNCAIAVAGLCAPPPPVVTPPPPTPPTPPAQAEPGDQSRPDVPSYTVADNPRGLQAELDPAGQPAGLVRFPSVSLVVRPGRDTTEDRELAPPNVRAEDF
;
A
#
# COMPACT_ATOMS: atom_id res chain seq x y z
N THR A 1 10.52 -45.19 71.10
CA THR A 1 11.96 -44.81 71.16
C THR A 1 12.07 -43.37 71.59
N GLY A 2 13.09 -42.99 72.38
CA GLY A 2 13.24 -41.61 72.85
C GLY A 2 14.69 -41.11 72.79
N VAL A 3 14.91 -39.90 72.28
CA VAL A 3 16.16 -39.14 72.43
C VAL A 3 15.91 -38.09 73.50
N ALA A 4 16.46 -38.30 74.70
CA ALA A 4 16.15 -37.47 75.87
C ALA A 4 16.66 -36.02 75.73
N PRO A 5 16.08 -35.05 76.45
CA PRO A 5 16.64 -33.70 76.56
C PRO A 5 18.12 -33.74 76.97
N GLY A 6 18.97 -33.01 76.24
CA GLY A 6 20.42 -32.97 76.45
C GLY A 6 21.24 -34.10 75.81
N ALA A 7 20.59 -35.11 75.19
CA ALA A 7 21.29 -36.08 74.35
C ALA A 7 21.63 -35.48 72.97
N GLU A 8 22.79 -35.82 72.42
CA GLU A 8 23.24 -35.37 71.10
C GLU A 8 23.52 -36.55 70.16
N LEU A 9 22.94 -36.52 68.95
CA LEU A 9 23.28 -37.42 67.84
C LEU A 9 23.96 -36.61 66.74
N ARG A 10 25.23 -36.92 66.44
CA ARG A 10 26.03 -36.12 65.51
C ARG A 10 26.62 -36.97 64.38
N ALA A 11 26.41 -36.51 63.16
CA ALA A 11 26.97 -37.05 61.92
C ALA A 11 27.53 -35.91 61.05
N ASP A 12 28.07 -34.86 61.68
CA ASP A 12 28.66 -33.71 60.99
C ASP A 12 29.97 -34.08 60.26
N ALA A 13 30.18 -33.52 59.06
CA ALA A 13 31.51 -33.44 58.47
C ALA A 13 32.36 -32.34 59.15
N THR A 14 33.65 -32.61 59.35
CA THR A 14 34.53 -31.75 60.18
C THR A 14 35.36 -30.74 59.39
N VAL A 15 35.62 -30.97 58.10
CA VAL A 15 36.43 -30.08 57.23
C VAL A 15 35.78 -29.92 55.86
N LEU A 16 36.02 -30.85 54.95
CA LEU A 16 35.43 -30.93 53.61
C LEU A 16 34.74 -32.30 53.50
N GLY A 17 33.42 -32.32 53.34
CA GLY A 17 32.65 -33.56 53.27
C GLY A 17 31.15 -33.34 53.47
N GLN A 18 30.36 -34.32 53.00
CA GLN A 18 28.91 -34.32 53.20
C GLN A 18 28.57 -34.73 54.64
N GLY A 19 27.46 -34.19 55.16
CA GLY A 19 26.85 -34.68 56.39
C GLY A 19 26.40 -36.14 56.25
N GLY A 20 26.45 -36.89 57.36
CA GLY A 20 26.03 -38.29 57.40
C GLY A 20 24.52 -38.48 57.56
N SER A 21 24.10 -39.71 57.91
CA SER A 21 22.68 -40.06 58.07
C SER A 21 22.39 -40.45 59.53
N ILE A 22 21.27 -39.96 60.07
CA ILE A 22 20.76 -40.31 61.40
C ILE A 22 19.29 -40.68 61.27
N ILE A 23 18.91 -41.89 61.71
CA ILE A 23 17.53 -42.38 61.65
C ILE A 23 17.07 -42.72 63.07
N VAL A 24 15.96 -42.12 63.50
CA VAL A 24 15.31 -42.38 64.78
C VAL A 24 13.89 -42.90 64.53
N HIS A 25 13.71 -44.21 64.69
CA HIS A 25 12.45 -44.91 64.36
C HIS A 25 11.93 -45.76 65.53
N SER A 26 10.61 -46.05 65.56
CA SER A 26 10.01 -47.01 66.49
C SER A 26 8.69 -47.61 65.99
N THR A 27 8.36 -48.81 66.48
CA THR A 27 7.08 -49.52 66.23
C THR A 27 5.90 -48.98 67.04
N GLU A 28 6.14 -48.06 67.99
CA GLU A 28 5.09 -47.39 68.76
C GLU A 28 5.22 -45.89 68.54
N ALA A 29 5.70 -45.15 69.53
CA ALA A 29 5.90 -43.71 69.43
C ALA A 29 7.37 -43.30 69.58
N THR A 30 7.77 -42.28 68.83
CA THR A 30 9.11 -41.68 68.88
C THR A 30 9.08 -40.30 69.52
N GLU A 31 9.88 -40.08 70.57
CA GLU A 31 10.05 -38.75 71.19
C GLU A 31 11.49 -38.26 70.97
N MET A 32 11.66 -37.22 70.15
CA MET A 32 12.96 -36.62 69.84
C MET A 32 13.10 -35.28 70.57
N ALA A 33 13.63 -35.30 71.79
CA ALA A 33 13.80 -34.14 72.66
C ALA A 33 15.26 -33.65 72.78
N GLY A 34 16.23 -34.41 72.27
CA GLY A 34 17.64 -34.02 72.21
C GLY A 34 18.00 -33.17 70.99
N ALA A 35 19.30 -33.09 70.67
CA ALA A 35 19.79 -32.39 69.48
C ALA A 35 20.35 -33.39 68.45
N ILE A 36 19.94 -33.23 67.19
CA ILE A 36 20.48 -34.00 66.06
C ILE A 36 21.23 -33.04 65.14
N SER A 37 22.47 -33.37 64.77
CA SER A 37 23.22 -32.62 63.76
C SER A 37 23.83 -33.54 62.70
N ALA A 38 23.60 -33.23 61.43
CA ALA A 38 24.14 -33.94 60.27
C ALA A 38 24.64 -32.91 59.24
N ARG A 39 25.52 -32.01 59.66
CA ARG A 39 25.92 -30.86 58.85
C ARG A 39 26.99 -31.18 57.80
N GLY A 40 26.94 -30.47 56.68
CA GLY A 40 28.03 -30.40 55.71
C GLY A 40 29.27 -29.70 56.29
N GLY A 41 30.45 -30.04 55.76
CA GLY A 41 31.72 -29.52 56.26
C GLY A 41 31.85 -28.00 56.10
N PRO A 42 32.54 -27.30 57.01
CA PRO A 42 32.66 -25.84 56.94
C PRO A 42 33.42 -25.34 55.71
N GLN A 43 34.25 -26.17 55.08
CA GLN A 43 35.00 -25.86 53.85
C GLN A 43 34.31 -26.38 52.58
N GLY A 44 33.13 -27.02 52.69
CA GLY A 44 32.37 -27.57 51.57
C GLY A 44 31.75 -28.94 51.86
N GLY A 45 30.74 -29.28 51.05
CA GLY A 45 29.94 -30.49 51.15
C GLY A 45 28.51 -30.21 51.60
N ASP A 46 27.58 -31.05 51.15
CA ASP A 46 26.15 -30.90 51.40
C ASP A 46 25.75 -31.41 52.79
N GLY A 47 24.59 -30.98 53.27
CA GLY A 47 24.00 -31.46 54.50
C GLY A 47 23.58 -32.92 54.38
N GLY A 48 23.49 -33.59 55.52
CA GLY A 48 23.17 -35.00 55.63
C GLY A 48 21.66 -35.31 55.62
N PHE A 49 21.31 -36.51 56.07
CA PHE A 49 19.93 -36.96 56.16
C PHE A 49 19.54 -37.22 57.62
N VAL A 50 18.36 -36.75 58.04
CA VAL A 50 17.80 -37.07 59.35
C VAL A 50 16.37 -37.56 59.19
N GLU A 51 16.05 -38.75 59.72
CA GLU A 51 14.67 -39.24 59.78
C GLU A 51 14.20 -39.36 61.23
N VAL A 52 12.99 -38.87 61.51
CA VAL A 52 12.28 -39.14 62.76
C VAL A 52 10.89 -39.69 62.44
N SER A 53 10.65 -40.95 62.79
CA SER A 53 9.40 -41.67 62.46
C SER A 53 8.92 -42.57 63.59
N GLY A 54 7.62 -42.90 63.60
CA GLY A 54 6.99 -43.78 64.60
C GLY A 54 5.62 -44.27 64.12
N GLU A 55 5.38 -45.58 64.15
CA GLU A 55 4.18 -46.21 63.56
C GLU A 55 2.86 -45.71 64.18
N ARG A 56 2.89 -45.35 65.48
CA ARG A 56 1.76 -44.74 66.22
C ARG A 56 2.07 -43.28 66.62
N GLY A 57 2.82 -42.56 65.80
CA GLY A 57 3.10 -41.13 65.96
C GLY A 57 4.46 -40.78 66.57
N PHE A 58 4.80 -39.50 66.57
CA PHE A 58 6.03 -38.98 67.15
C PHE A 58 5.88 -37.54 67.66
N ARG A 59 6.85 -37.09 68.48
CA ARG A 59 7.05 -35.68 68.88
C ARG A 59 8.49 -35.28 68.67
N VAL A 60 8.72 -34.03 68.25
CA VAL A 60 10.07 -33.49 67.98
C VAL A 60 10.33 -32.20 68.77
N PRO A 61 10.28 -32.18 70.12
CA PRO A 61 10.57 -30.97 70.91
C PRO A 61 12.04 -30.53 70.84
N GLY A 62 12.95 -31.41 70.40
CA GLY A 62 14.37 -31.13 70.23
C GLY A 62 14.71 -30.40 68.92
N SER A 63 16.00 -30.11 68.70
CA SER A 63 16.50 -29.40 67.51
C SER A 63 17.13 -30.35 66.49
N ILE A 64 16.93 -30.09 65.19
CA ILE A 64 17.56 -30.83 64.10
C ILE A 64 18.29 -29.85 63.17
N ASP A 65 19.57 -30.06 62.96
CA ASP A 65 20.42 -29.26 62.06
C ASP A 65 21.11 -30.14 61.00
N ALA A 66 20.56 -30.12 59.79
CA ALA A 66 21.14 -30.70 58.58
C ALA A 66 21.67 -29.59 57.63
N GLY A 67 22.07 -28.44 58.16
CA GLY A 67 22.59 -27.32 57.38
C GLY A 67 23.94 -27.61 56.72
N ALA A 68 24.25 -26.84 55.68
CA ALA A 68 25.55 -26.87 54.99
C ALA A 68 26.01 -25.44 54.68
N PRO A 69 27.07 -24.94 55.34
CA PRO A 69 27.50 -23.55 55.16
C PRO A 69 27.95 -23.19 53.73
N GLN A 70 28.43 -24.17 52.96
CA GLN A 70 29.02 -24.02 51.62
C GLN A 70 28.45 -25.04 50.61
N GLY A 71 27.31 -25.65 50.91
CA GLY A 71 26.70 -26.73 50.12
C GLY A 71 25.17 -26.65 50.13
N GLN A 72 24.50 -27.66 49.57
CA GLN A 72 23.05 -27.77 49.67
C GLN A 72 22.63 -28.21 51.07
N ALA A 73 21.51 -27.69 51.55
CA ALA A 73 20.91 -28.14 52.80
C ALA A 73 20.57 -29.65 52.72
N GLY A 74 20.78 -30.35 53.82
CA GLY A 74 20.37 -31.74 53.99
C GLY A 74 18.88 -31.89 54.22
N THR A 75 18.38 -33.11 54.13
CA THR A 75 16.94 -33.42 54.24
C THR A 75 16.61 -33.96 55.62
N VAL A 76 15.56 -33.41 56.23
CA VAL A 76 14.93 -33.93 57.43
C VAL A 76 13.57 -34.52 57.06
N LEU A 77 13.36 -35.82 57.31
CA LEU A 77 12.13 -36.53 57.01
C LEU A 77 11.34 -36.82 58.29
N PHE A 78 10.08 -36.41 58.30
CA PHE A 78 9.06 -36.85 59.25
C PHE A 78 8.00 -37.67 58.52
N ASP A 79 7.81 -38.94 58.91
CA ASP A 79 6.97 -39.90 58.17
C ASP A 79 5.84 -40.52 59.03
N PRO A 80 4.72 -39.80 59.30
CA PRO A 80 3.57 -40.37 60.01
C PRO A 80 2.47 -40.98 59.12
N ASN A 81 1.44 -41.58 59.73
CA ASN A 81 0.21 -41.96 59.00
C ASN A 81 -0.64 -40.74 58.60
N THR A 82 -0.81 -39.80 59.53
CA THR A 82 -1.55 -38.53 59.40
C THR A 82 -0.74 -37.46 60.13
N LEU A 83 -0.75 -36.22 59.63
CA LEU A 83 0.01 -35.12 60.23
C LEU A 83 -0.86 -33.87 60.42
N LEU A 84 -0.94 -33.42 61.66
CA LEU A 84 -1.51 -32.12 62.03
C LEU A 84 -0.40 -31.15 62.41
N ILE A 85 -0.40 -29.96 61.79
CA ILE A 85 0.49 -28.86 62.17
C ILE A 85 -0.28 -27.85 63.01
N ALA A 86 -0.07 -27.88 64.34
CA ALA A 86 -0.82 -27.07 65.30
C ALA A 86 -0.01 -26.81 66.60
N ASN A 87 -0.27 -25.69 67.28
CA ASN A 87 0.29 -25.31 68.58
C ASN A 87 -0.36 -26.08 69.74
N ASN A 88 -1.64 -26.43 69.60
CA ASN A 88 -2.40 -27.26 70.54
C ASN A 88 -2.93 -28.48 69.77
N GLY A 89 -2.89 -29.67 70.37
CA GLY A 89 -3.46 -30.86 69.76
C GLY A 89 -4.95 -30.65 69.57
N PHE A 90 -5.46 -31.08 68.41
CA PHE A 90 -6.89 -30.99 68.13
C PHE A 90 -7.62 -32.15 68.80
N THR A 91 -8.73 -31.89 69.49
CA THR A 91 -9.63 -32.93 69.99
C THR A 91 -10.61 -33.34 68.90
N LEU A 92 -10.30 -34.46 68.22
CA LEU A 92 -11.30 -35.18 67.42
C LEU A 92 -12.28 -35.91 68.36
N PRO A 93 -13.60 -35.92 68.08
CA PRO A 93 -14.56 -36.71 68.86
C PRO A 93 -14.16 -38.19 68.86
N GLY A 94 -13.88 -38.75 70.04
CA GLY A 94 -13.44 -40.15 70.21
C GLY A 94 -11.93 -40.37 70.31
N VAL A 95 -11.12 -39.31 70.38
CA VAL A 95 -9.65 -39.38 70.55
C VAL A 95 -9.26 -38.86 71.95
N PRO A 96 -8.37 -39.55 72.70
CA PRO A 96 -7.85 -39.02 73.97
C PRO A 96 -7.11 -37.68 73.77
N ASP A 97 -7.35 -36.72 74.66
CA ASP A 97 -6.75 -35.38 74.63
C ASP A 97 -5.22 -35.43 74.46
N PHE A 98 -4.73 -34.94 73.32
CA PHE A 98 -3.30 -34.77 73.08
C PHE A 98 -2.88 -33.33 73.41
N ASN A 99 -2.09 -33.14 74.48
CA ASN A 99 -1.49 -31.84 74.81
C ASN A 99 -0.03 -31.76 74.31
N PRO A 100 0.28 -30.99 73.24
CA PRO A 100 1.65 -30.82 72.73
C PRO A 100 2.57 -30.04 73.68
N ALA A 101 2.04 -29.34 74.69
CA ALA A 101 2.78 -28.60 75.71
C ALA A 101 3.03 -29.40 77.01
N GLY A 102 2.61 -30.66 77.09
CA GLY A 102 2.78 -31.52 78.26
C GLY A 102 4.07 -32.34 78.25
N ASP A 103 4.66 -32.52 79.44
CA ASP A 103 5.87 -33.29 79.72
C ASP A 103 5.57 -34.80 79.62
N SER A 104 6.28 -35.52 78.74
CA SER A 104 6.21 -36.97 78.47
C SER A 104 4.96 -37.51 77.74
N LEU A 105 5.21 -38.34 76.71
CA LEU A 105 4.22 -39.28 76.18
C LEU A 105 3.88 -40.32 77.27
N GLY A 106 2.74 -40.15 77.95
CA GLY A 106 2.21 -41.20 78.81
C GLY A 106 1.87 -42.45 77.98
N PHE A 107 2.27 -43.63 78.45
CA PHE A 107 2.06 -44.94 77.79
C PHE A 107 0.58 -45.39 77.65
N GLY A 108 -0.39 -44.47 77.74
CA GLY A 108 -1.80 -44.72 77.51
C GLY A 108 -2.19 -44.34 76.08
N ALA A 109 -2.53 -45.34 75.26
CA ALA A 109 -3.03 -45.25 73.87
C ALA A 109 -2.33 -44.16 73.03
N PRO A 110 -1.23 -44.49 72.32
CA PRO A 110 -0.54 -43.54 71.45
C PRO A 110 -1.51 -42.99 70.39
N PRO A 111 -1.45 -41.69 70.06
CA PRO A 111 -2.34 -41.10 69.06
C PRO A 111 -2.10 -41.75 67.69
N THR A 112 -3.15 -41.98 66.91
CA THR A 112 -3.02 -42.42 65.51
C THR A 112 -2.48 -41.32 64.58
N ASP A 113 -2.38 -40.09 65.08
CA ASP A 113 -1.96 -38.89 64.36
C ASP A 113 -0.68 -38.30 64.97
N ALA A 114 0.26 -37.88 64.11
CA ALA A 114 1.41 -37.08 64.55
C ALA A 114 1.04 -35.59 64.59
N VAL A 115 1.56 -34.89 65.60
CA VAL A 115 1.40 -33.43 65.73
C VAL A 115 2.79 -32.79 65.74
N VAL A 116 3.01 -31.84 64.83
CA VAL A 116 4.23 -31.03 64.79
C VAL A 116 3.82 -29.57 64.95
N THR A 117 4.49 -28.83 65.84
CA THR A 117 4.17 -27.41 66.03
C THR A 117 4.87 -26.55 64.97
N PRO A 118 4.32 -25.37 64.63
CA PRO A 118 5.02 -24.42 63.76
C PRO A 118 6.43 -24.04 64.24
N THR A 119 6.66 -23.96 65.56
CA THR A 119 7.98 -23.66 66.12
C THR A 119 8.98 -24.78 65.88
N GLN A 120 8.54 -26.05 65.86
CA GLN A 120 9.39 -27.18 65.53
C GLN A 120 9.81 -27.15 64.06
N ILE A 121 8.88 -26.84 63.15
CA ILE A 121 9.20 -26.67 61.72
C ILE A 121 10.21 -25.54 61.52
N ALA A 122 10.03 -24.43 62.24
CA ALA A 122 10.93 -23.27 62.17
C ALA A 122 12.34 -23.58 62.72
N ALA A 123 12.45 -24.49 63.70
CA ALA A 123 13.71 -24.89 64.32
C ALA A 123 14.54 -25.88 63.49
N VAL A 124 13.94 -26.53 62.48
CA VAL A 124 14.67 -27.42 61.57
C VAL A 124 15.54 -26.60 60.61
N THR A 125 16.85 -26.75 60.73
CA THR A 125 17.82 -26.22 59.76
C THR A 125 18.06 -27.28 58.69
N GLY A 126 17.78 -26.96 57.43
CA GLY A 126 17.76 -27.92 56.32
C GLY A 126 16.41 -27.96 55.59
N ASP A 127 16.33 -28.76 54.54
CA ASP A 127 15.08 -29.02 53.82
C ASP A 127 14.21 -29.98 54.63
N LEU A 128 12.94 -29.64 54.85
CA LEU A 128 12.02 -30.45 55.66
C LEU A 128 11.02 -31.16 54.74
N LEU A 129 10.99 -32.49 54.81
CA LEU A 129 10.01 -33.36 54.16
C LEU A 129 9.05 -33.91 55.22
N LEU A 130 7.79 -33.50 55.13
CA LEU A 130 6.68 -34.01 55.91
C LEU A 130 5.90 -34.99 55.03
N GLN A 131 6.04 -36.29 55.28
CA GLN A 131 5.46 -37.35 54.46
C GLN A 131 4.38 -38.09 55.25
N ALA A 132 3.10 -37.94 54.91
CA ALA A 132 2.01 -38.64 55.56
C ALA A 132 1.37 -39.71 54.65
N THR A 133 0.83 -40.79 55.20
CA THR A 133 0.09 -41.76 54.36
C THR A 133 -1.28 -41.22 53.91
N SER A 134 -2.07 -40.61 54.80
CA SER A 134 -3.45 -40.18 54.51
C SER A 134 -3.61 -38.69 54.30
N SER A 135 -3.21 -37.85 55.25
CA SER A 135 -3.45 -36.40 55.15
C SER A 135 -2.42 -35.56 55.91
N ILE A 136 -2.24 -34.33 55.42
CA ILE A 136 -1.49 -33.27 56.09
C ILE A 136 -2.42 -32.06 56.24
N VAL A 137 -2.63 -31.60 57.47
CA VAL A 137 -3.47 -30.44 57.77
C VAL A 137 -2.64 -29.38 58.50
N VAL A 138 -2.52 -28.20 57.88
CA VAL A 138 -1.90 -27.03 58.50
C VAL A 138 -2.97 -26.19 59.17
N GLN A 139 -3.06 -26.27 60.50
CA GLN A 139 -4.09 -25.57 61.27
C GLN A 139 -3.59 -24.25 61.87
N ASP A 140 -2.30 -24.17 62.19
CA ASP A 140 -1.65 -22.96 62.69
C ASP A 140 -0.55 -22.46 61.74
N ALA A 141 -0.28 -21.15 61.80
CA ALA A 141 0.61 -20.49 60.86
C ALA A 141 2.06 -20.99 60.99
N VAL A 142 2.66 -21.38 59.86
CA VAL A 142 4.03 -21.87 59.72
C VAL A 142 4.90 -20.79 59.10
N THR A 143 6.06 -20.52 59.70
CA THR A 143 7.12 -19.72 59.09
C THR A 143 8.42 -20.52 59.10
N LYS A 144 8.94 -20.87 57.92
CA LYS A 144 10.24 -21.55 57.78
C LYS A 144 11.28 -20.53 57.29
N PRO A 145 12.26 -20.17 58.14
CA PRO A 145 13.22 -19.12 57.79
C PRO A 145 14.25 -19.56 56.75
N GLN A 146 14.68 -20.83 56.80
CA GLN A 146 15.68 -21.40 55.89
C GLN A 146 15.28 -22.80 55.44
N GLY A 147 15.62 -23.15 54.20
CA GLY A 147 15.35 -24.44 53.60
C GLY A 147 13.94 -24.56 53.03
N SER A 148 13.75 -25.53 52.14
CA SER A 148 12.47 -25.86 51.52
C SER A 148 11.57 -26.64 52.48
N LEU A 149 10.26 -26.57 52.23
CA LEU A 149 9.26 -27.41 52.89
C LEU A 149 8.54 -28.26 51.84
N THR A 150 8.56 -29.58 52.01
CA THR A 150 7.78 -30.51 51.20
C THR A 150 6.71 -31.14 52.08
N LEU A 151 5.45 -31.00 51.66
CA LEU A 151 4.31 -31.73 52.22
C LEU A 151 3.93 -32.82 51.22
N GLN A 152 4.02 -34.08 51.63
CA GLN A 152 3.77 -35.22 50.74
C GLN A 152 2.77 -36.17 51.38
N THR A 153 1.77 -36.59 50.61
CA THR A 153 0.85 -37.67 50.99
C THR A 153 1.04 -38.91 50.11
N ALA A 154 0.50 -40.06 50.50
CA ALA A 154 0.35 -41.19 49.58
C ALA A 154 -0.78 -40.92 48.54
N ALA A 155 -1.07 -41.93 47.71
CA ALA A 155 -2.21 -41.89 46.79
C ALA A 155 -3.54 -41.72 47.54
N ASN A 156 -4.48 -40.97 46.95
CA ASN A 156 -5.73 -40.50 47.57
C ASN A 156 -5.57 -39.50 48.73
N GLY A 157 -4.35 -39.14 49.13
CA GLY A 157 -4.14 -38.27 50.27
C GLY A 157 -4.48 -36.80 50.01
N LEU A 158 -4.80 -36.09 51.09
CA LEU A 158 -5.25 -34.69 51.08
C LEU A 158 -4.27 -33.80 51.83
N ILE A 159 -3.92 -32.66 51.22
CA ILE A 159 -3.20 -31.57 51.88
C ILE A 159 -4.17 -30.39 52.08
N GLN A 160 -4.32 -29.90 53.31
CA GLN A 160 -5.12 -28.72 53.64
C GLN A 160 -4.28 -27.65 54.32
N ILE A 161 -4.33 -26.42 53.81
CA ILE A 161 -3.67 -25.25 54.38
C ILE A 161 -4.74 -24.31 54.94
N ASN A 162 -5.04 -24.45 56.24
CA ASN A 162 -6.04 -23.63 56.95
C ASN A 162 -5.44 -22.38 57.62
N ALA A 163 -4.11 -22.32 57.74
CA ALA A 163 -3.37 -21.17 58.24
C ALA A 163 -2.14 -20.88 57.37
N ASN A 164 -1.60 -19.67 57.50
CA ASN A 164 -0.55 -19.17 56.62
C ASN A 164 0.70 -20.07 56.67
N VAL A 165 1.21 -20.47 55.51
CA VAL A 165 2.52 -21.13 55.35
C VAL A 165 3.44 -20.16 54.63
N VAL A 166 4.55 -19.78 55.26
CA VAL A 166 5.52 -18.83 54.71
C VAL A 166 6.91 -19.45 54.71
N ILE A 167 7.46 -19.69 53.53
CA ILE A 167 8.85 -20.12 53.33
C ILE A 167 9.68 -18.89 52.93
N GLN A 168 10.52 -18.40 53.85
CA GLN A 168 11.28 -17.17 53.65
C GLN A 168 12.43 -17.37 52.65
N ALA A 169 13.13 -18.50 52.73
CA ALA A 169 14.21 -18.86 51.82
C ALA A 169 14.10 -20.35 51.43
N GLY A 170 13.60 -20.62 50.22
CA GLY A 170 13.41 -21.97 49.71
C GLY A 170 12.14 -22.13 48.89
N ASN A 171 11.80 -23.38 48.60
CA ASN A 171 10.59 -23.75 47.85
C ASN A 171 9.53 -24.35 48.78
N LEU A 172 8.27 -24.30 48.35
CA LEU A 172 7.17 -25.06 48.95
C LEU A 172 6.71 -26.11 47.94
N THR A 173 6.84 -27.39 48.29
CA THR A 173 6.42 -28.49 47.43
C THR A 173 5.23 -29.21 48.07
N LEU A 174 4.15 -29.37 47.33
CA LEU A 174 2.90 -29.98 47.78
C LEU A 174 2.58 -31.17 46.88
N ILE A 175 2.72 -32.37 47.43
CA ILE A 175 2.60 -33.64 46.72
C ILE A 175 1.39 -34.40 47.29
N GLY A 176 0.23 -34.32 46.66
CA GLY A 176 -0.99 -34.97 47.14
C GLY A 176 -2.05 -35.17 46.05
N ASN A 177 -3.07 -36.00 46.32
CA ASN A 177 -4.14 -36.23 45.35
C ASN A 177 -5.05 -35.00 45.23
N ALA A 178 -5.36 -34.38 46.36
CA ALA A 178 -6.09 -33.12 46.45
C ALA A 178 -5.34 -32.13 47.36
N ILE A 179 -5.39 -30.84 47.00
CA ILE A 179 -4.70 -29.76 47.71
C ILE A 179 -5.70 -28.62 47.90
N ALA A 180 -5.97 -28.23 49.14
CA ALA A 180 -6.88 -27.14 49.48
C ALA A 180 -6.14 -26.00 50.19
N PHE A 181 -6.14 -24.84 49.57
CA PHE A 181 -5.67 -23.57 50.14
C PHE A 181 -6.86 -22.81 50.73
N ASN A 182 -6.93 -22.75 52.06
CA ASN A 182 -7.90 -21.94 52.79
C ASN A 182 -7.26 -20.69 53.42
N ALA A 183 -5.93 -20.59 53.35
CA ALA A 183 -5.11 -19.46 53.81
C ALA A 183 -3.94 -19.17 52.84
N LEU A 184 -3.00 -18.31 53.24
CA LEU A 184 -1.81 -17.98 52.46
C LEU A 184 -0.85 -19.17 52.34
N ALA A 185 -0.39 -19.47 51.13
CA ALA A 185 0.80 -20.28 50.87
C ALA A 185 1.85 -19.44 50.13
N GLN A 186 2.96 -19.15 50.79
CA GLN A 186 4.01 -18.28 50.29
C GLN A 186 5.35 -18.99 50.23
N ALA A 187 6.04 -18.85 49.09
CA ALA A 187 7.45 -19.20 48.94
C ALA A 187 8.19 -18.09 48.18
N SER A 188 9.39 -17.73 48.62
CA SER A 188 10.25 -16.79 47.88
C SER A 188 10.71 -17.36 46.53
N GLY A 189 10.89 -18.68 46.45
CA GLY A 189 11.18 -19.40 45.22
C GLY A 189 9.92 -19.89 44.52
N THR A 190 9.83 -21.22 44.39
CA THR A 190 8.77 -21.91 43.64
C THR A 190 7.76 -22.54 44.60
N VAL A 191 6.48 -22.47 44.25
CA VAL A 191 5.44 -23.35 44.78
C VAL A 191 5.22 -24.46 43.75
N THR A 192 5.48 -25.70 44.14
CA THR A 192 5.36 -26.88 43.29
C THR A 192 4.16 -27.71 43.70
N LEU A 193 3.31 -28.06 42.73
CA LEU A 193 2.17 -28.95 42.91
C LEU A 193 2.46 -30.29 42.23
N GLN A 194 2.18 -31.41 42.89
CA GLN A 194 2.32 -32.73 42.28
C GLN A 194 1.16 -33.62 42.68
N ASN A 195 0.51 -34.23 41.69
CA ASN A 195 -0.56 -35.19 41.93
C ASN A 195 0.04 -36.57 42.25
N THR A 196 -0.39 -37.20 43.35
CA THR A 196 0.07 -38.53 43.78
C THR A 196 -0.75 -39.68 43.22
N GLY A 197 -1.83 -39.38 42.50
CA GLY A 197 -2.80 -40.35 42.00
C GLY A 197 -3.80 -40.81 43.06
N GLY A 198 -4.70 -41.69 42.64
CA GLY A 198 -5.78 -42.20 43.47
C GLY A 198 -6.80 -42.98 42.66
N THR A 199 -7.96 -43.26 43.25
CA THR A 199 -9.12 -43.84 42.57
C THR A 199 -9.67 -42.91 41.50
N ALA A 200 -9.53 -41.61 41.70
CA ALA A 200 -9.77 -40.55 40.73
C ALA A 200 -8.84 -39.35 41.01
N PRO A 201 -8.49 -38.55 39.99
CA PRO A 201 -7.72 -37.33 40.18
C PRO A 201 -8.46 -36.34 41.09
N GLY A 202 -7.78 -35.85 42.13
CA GLY A 202 -8.32 -34.80 43.00
C GLY A 202 -8.16 -33.38 42.44
N ASN A 203 -8.66 -32.40 43.19
CA ASN A 203 -8.64 -30.99 42.81
C ASN A 203 -7.57 -30.21 43.58
N VAL A 204 -7.07 -29.14 42.96
CA VAL A 204 -6.40 -28.04 43.65
C VAL A 204 -7.39 -26.90 43.79
N THR A 205 -7.72 -26.49 45.01
CA THR A 205 -8.69 -25.42 45.27
C THR A 205 -8.10 -24.33 46.15
N ALA A 206 -8.32 -23.07 45.80
CA ALA A 206 -8.11 -21.94 46.69
C ALA A 206 -9.41 -21.15 46.80
N GLY A 207 -10.01 -21.15 47.99
CA GLY A 207 -11.20 -20.35 48.29
C GLY A 207 -10.89 -18.86 48.37
N THR A 208 -11.85 -18.03 48.79
CA THR A 208 -11.71 -16.56 48.83
C THR A 208 -10.55 -16.09 49.72
N ASN A 209 -10.26 -16.81 50.80
CA ASN A 209 -9.15 -16.53 51.73
C ASN A 209 -7.86 -17.28 51.36
N GLY A 210 -7.95 -18.28 50.48
CA GLY A 210 -6.83 -19.05 50.00
C GLY A 210 -6.10 -18.30 48.90
N ARG A 211 -4.80 -18.05 49.08
CA ARG A 211 -4.00 -17.40 48.03
C ARG A 211 -2.57 -17.91 48.03
N ILE A 212 -1.96 -17.90 46.85
CA ILE A 212 -0.56 -18.27 46.64
C ILE A 212 0.25 -17.00 46.37
N VAL A 213 1.42 -16.88 47.00
CA VAL A 213 2.42 -15.84 46.72
C VAL A 213 3.72 -16.53 46.36
N ALA A 214 4.15 -16.42 45.10
CA ALA A 214 5.31 -17.16 44.60
C ALA A 214 5.98 -16.47 43.42
N THR A 215 7.30 -16.64 43.30
CA THR A 215 8.01 -16.27 42.06
C THR A 215 7.52 -17.15 40.90
N THR A 216 7.42 -18.46 41.15
CA THR A 216 6.90 -19.43 40.17
C THR A 216 5.89 -20.36 40.81
N LEU A 217 4.76 -20.58 40.16
CA LEU A 217 3.87 -21.71 40.44
C LEU A 217 4.03 -22.73 39.32
N THR A 218 4.34 -23.98 39.65
CA THR A 218 4.46 -25.05 38.65
C THR A 218 3.88 -26.36 39.16
N GLN A 219 3.45 -27.19 38.23
CA GLN A 219 3.13 -28.60 38.46
C GLN A 219 4.30 -29.48 38.00
N THR A 220 4.54 -30.56 38.71
CA THR A 220 5.50 -31.61 38.36
C THR A 220 4.85 -32.99 38.41
N GLY A 221 5.54 -33.98 37.85
CA GLY A 221 5.05 -35.37 37.76
C GLY A 221 4.18 -35.63 36.52
N ALA A 222 3.93 -36.91 36.25
CA ALA A 222 3.21 -37.36 35.05
C ALA A 222 1.68 -37.31 35.20
N LEU A 223 1.17 -37.16 36.42
CA LEU A 223 -0.26 -37.20 36.73
C LEU A 223 -0.86 -35.80 36.72
N SER A 224 -2.04 -35.67 36.11
CA SER A 224 -2.84 -34.44 36.10
C SER A 224 -3.79 -34.38 37.29
N PHE A 225 -4.06 -33.18 37.80
CA PHE A 225 -5.22 -32.94 38.66
C PHE A 225 -6.53 -32.98 37.84
N ASN A 226 -7.66 -33.18 38.51
CA ASN A 226 -8.97 -33.02 37.88
C ASN A 226 -9.21 -31.54 37.52
N ALA A 227 -9.07 -30.62 38.47
CA ALA A 227 -9.12 -29.19 38.23
C ALA A 227 -8.14 -28.42 39.12
N ILE A 228 -7.68 -27.26 38.63
CA ILE A 228 -6.88 -26.30 39.40
C ILE A 228 -7.64 -24.98 39.45
N THR A 229 -8.22 -24.64 40.59
CA THR A 229 -9.05 -23.45 40.78
C THR A 229 -8.47 -22.56 41.86
N LEU A 230 -7.71 -21.54 41.44
CA LEU A 230 -7.07 -20.55 42.31
C LEU A 230 -7.87 -19.25 42.27
N SER A 231 -8.98 -19.21 43.01
CA SER A 231 -9.96 -18.11 42.92
C SER A 231 -9.64 -16.91 43.80
N GLY A 232 -8.78 -17.07 44.81
CA GLY A 232 -8.33 -15.98 45.67
C GLY A 232 -7.43 -14.97 44.96
N ALA A 233 -7.01 -13.94 45.69
CA ALA A 233 -6.13 -12.89 45.20
C ALA A 233 -4.65 -13.35 45.19
N ASN A 234 -4.27 -14.16 44.20
CA ASN A 234 -2.91 -14.69 44.12
C ASN A 234 -1.89 -13.63 43.68
N GLU A 235 -0.66 -13.75 44.17
CA GLU A 235 0.49 -12.92 43.79
C GLU A 235 1.59 -13.82 43.19
N ILE A 236 1.27 -14.44 42.06
CA ILE A 236 2.18 -15.32 41.33
C ILE A 236 2.83 -14.51 40.21
N ALA A 237 4.15 -14.48 40.13
CA ALA A 237 4.83 -13.78 39.05
C ALA A 237 4.88 -14.61 37.76
N THR A 238 5.13 -15.92 37.86
CA THR A 238 5.27 -16.83 36.71
C THR A 238 4.47 -18.12 36.89
N LEU A 239 3.71 -18.53 35.87
CA LEU A 239 3.21 -19.89 35.71
C LEU A 239 4.23 -20.73 34.92
N GLY A 240 4.69 -21.81 35.54
CA GLY A 240 5.42 -22.89 34.88
C GLY A 240 4.47 -23.82 34.12
N SER A 241 4.68 -25.13 34.22
CA SER A 241 3.78 -26.12 33.63
C SER A 241 2.54 -26.28 34.51
N LEU A 242 1.33 -26.23 33.97
CA LEU A 242 0.10 -26.58 34.69
C LEU A 242 -0.77 -27.47 33.80
N THR A 243 -1.25 -28.57 34.36
CA THR A 243 -1.96 -29.59 33.59
C THR A 243 -3.11 -30.20 34.39
N ALA A 244 -4.33 -30.02 33.89
CA ALA A 244 -5.55 -30.53 34.51
C ALA A 244 -6.44 -31.23 33.48
N GLN A 245 -7.45 -31.95 33.95
CA GLN A 245 -8.41 -32.63 33.08
C GLN A 245 -9.59 -31.71 32.72
N GLN A 246 -10.24 -31.11 33.72
CA GLN A 246 -11.53 -30.42 33.59
C GLN A 246 -11.44 -28.90 33.75
N GLY A 247 -10.31 -28.32 34.16
CA GLY A 247 -10.20 -26.86 34.18
C GLY A 247 -9.00 -26.29 34.92
N ILE A 248 -8.58 -25.11 34.48
CA ILE A 248 -7.53 -24.30 35.11
C ILE A 248 -8.05 -22.87 35.21
N ILE A 249 -8.22 -22.40 36.44
CA ILE A 249 -8.68 -21.06 36.78
C ILE A 249 -7.63 -20.40 37.67
N VAL A 250 -7.07 -19.27 37.24
CA VAL A 250 -6.08 -18.51 37.98
C VAL A 250 -6.49 -17.04 38.03
N ASN A 251 -6.81 -16.55 39.23
CA ASN A 251 -7.01 -15.14 39.53
C ASN A 251 -5.72 -14.57 40.14
N ASN A 252 -5.06 -13.66 39.45
CA ASN A 252 -3.82 -13.05 39.90
C ASN A 252 -3.97 -11.53 40.03
N ILE A 253 -3.38 -10.93 41.06
CA ILE A 253 -3.47 -9.48 41.34
C ILE A 253 -2.15 -8.73 41.08
N VAL A 254 -1.15 -9.44 40.57
CA VAL A 254 0.14 -8.89 40.12
C VAL A 254 0.37 -9.23 38.64
N ASP A 255 1.44 -8.71 38.06
CA ASP A 255 1.83 -9.05 36.69
C ASP A 255 2.10 -10.54 36.58
N LEU A 256 1.56 -11.18 35.54
CA LEU A 256 1.62 -12.63 35.37
C LEU A 256 2.29 -13.00 34.05
N THR A 257 3.32 -13.83 34.14
CA THR A 257 3.97 -14.45 32.97
C THR A 257 3.58 -15.92 32.87
N VAL A 258 3.08 -16.37 31.73
CA VAL A 258 2.89 -17.79 31.42
C VAL A 258 4.12 -18.29 30.67
N ALA A 259 5.04 -18.94 31.37
CA ALA A 259 6.31 -19.43 30.82
C ALA A 259 6.25 -20.89 30.38
N GLY A 260 5.59 -21.75 31.14
CA GLY A 260 5.41 -23.16 30.80
C GLY A 260 4.08 -23.45 30.09
N PRO A 261 3.86 -24.71 29.66
CA PRO A 261 2.60 -25.12 29.08
C PRO A 261 1.49 -25.10 30.13
N VAL A 262 0.39 -24.40 29.85
CA VAL A 262 -0.85 -24.46 30.64
C VAL A 262 -1.90 -25.15 29.79
N SER A 263 -2.25 -26.39 30.11
CA SER A 263 -3.04 -27.23 29.20
C SER A 263 -4.07 -28.10 29.89
N LEU A 264 -5.20 -28.33 29.21
CA LEU A 264 -6.12 -29.42 29.55
C LEU A 264 -5.73 -30.70 28.82
N LEU A 265 -5.88 -31.87 29.46
CA LEU A 265 -5.69 -33.16 28.80
C LEU A 265 -6.78 -33.38 27.73
N ALA A 266 -6.36 -33.85 26.55
CA ALA A 266 -7.28 -34.23 25.48
C ALA A 266 -8.24 -35.35 25.92
N GLY A 267 -9.53 -35.23 25.58
CA GLY A 267 -10.56 -36.23 25.88
C GLY A 267 -11.18 -36.14 27.29
N ALA A 268 -10.64 -35.30 28.16
CA ALA A 268 -11.40 -34.82 29.31
C ALA A 268 -12.44 -33.80 28.79
N GLY A 269 -13.66 -33.80 29.35
CA GLY A 269 -14.82 -33.09 28.80
C GLY A 269 -14.73 -31.55 28.81
N SER A 270 -15.90 -30.90 28.91
CA SER A 270 -16.21 -29.46 28.96
C SER A 270 -15.37 -28.60 29.95
N GLY A 271 -14.06 -28.55 29.78
CA GLY A 271 -13.16 -27.85 30.69
C GLY A 271 -12.80 -26.43 30.28
N ASN A 272 -12.68 -25.55 31.28
CA ASN A 272 -12.38 -24.12 31.07
C ASN A 272 -10.93 -23.79 31.40
N ILE A 273 -10.31 -22.92 30.59
CA ILE A 273 -9.08 -22.21 30.99
C ILE A 273 -9.43 -20.73 31.17
N ARG A 274 -9.19 -20.20 32.38
CA ARG A 274 -9.36 -18.78 32.69
C ARG A 274 -8.15 -18.26 33.44
N ILE A 275 -7.37 -17.39 32.80
CA ILE A 275 -6.17 -16.77 33.39
C ILE A 275 -6.40 -15.26 33.43
N ILE A 276 -6.39 -14.69 34.63
CA ILE A 276 -6.66 -13.26 34.87
C ILE A 276 -5.49 -12.62 35.62
N ALA A 277 -5.02 -11.48 35.14
CA ALA A 277 -4.16 -10.53 35.85
C ALA A 277 -4.92 -9.21 36.10
N ASP A 278 -5.51 -9.05 37.29
CA ASP A 278 -6.32 -7.90 37.65
C ASP A 278 -5.92 -7.35 39.03
N GLY A 279 -5.21 -6.22 39.04
CA GLY A 279 -4.84 -5.50 40.25
C GLY A 279 -5.92 -4.52 40.76
N GLY A 280 -7.15 -4.62 40.26
CA GLY A 280 -8.24 -3.68 40.53
C GLY A 280 -7.91 -2.29 39.97
N ALA A 281 -7.59 -1.35 40.85
CA ALA A 281 -7.21 0.01 40.46
C ALA A 281 -5.80 0.11 39.83
N THR A 282 -4.92 -0.87 40.08
CA THR A 282 -3.58 -0.90 39.49
C THR A 282 -3.58 -1.80 38.27
N ALA A 283 -3.15 -1.27 37.12
CA ALA A 283 -3.01 -2.05 35.90
C ALA A 283 -1.96 -3.15 36.10
N ARG A 284 -2.32 -4.37 35.67
CA ARG A 284 -1.49 -5.56 35.68
C ARG A 284 -1.49 -6.21 34.32
N ASN A 285 -0.33 -6.72 33.94
CA ASN A 285 -0.09 -7.26 32.61
C ASN A 285 -0.13 -8.79 32.65
N LEU A 286 -0.65 -9.38 31.57
CA LEU A 286 -0.56 -10.81 31.29
C LEU A 286 0.37 -11.01 30.09
N THR A 287 1.48 -11.70 30.29
CA THR A 287 2.42 -12.05 29.23
C THR A 287 2.42 -13.57 29.01
N VAL A 288 2.32 -14.01 27.76
CA VAL A 288 2.38 -15.43 27.39
C VAL A 288 3.65 -15.66 26.57
N ASN A 289 4.55 -16.47 27.12
CA ASN A 289 5.80 -16.92 26.48
C ASN A 289 5.74 -18.40 26.08
N GLY A 290 4.98 -19.20 26.84
CA GLY A 290 4.78 -20.62 26.57
C GLY A 290 3.53 -20.90 25.73
N SER A 291 2.94 -22.08 25.94
CA SER A 291 1.71 -22.51 25.27
C SER A 291 0.52 -22.53 26.24
N VAL A 292 -0.64 -22.04 25.83
CA VAL A 292 -1.90 -22.23 26.54
C VAL A 292 -2.87 -23.00 25.66
N ASN A 293 -3.24 -24.21 26.07
CA ASN A 293 -4.03 -25.13 25.25
C ASN A 293 -5.29 -25.60 25.98
N ALA A 294 -6.46 -25.16 25.51
CA ALA A 294 -7.75 -25.46 26.12
C ALA A 294 -8.50 -26.61 25.43
N GLY A 295 -9.40 -27.24 26.19
CA GLY A 295 -10.37 -28.24 25.75
C GLY A 295 -11.62 -27.61 25.10
N VAL A 296 -12.82 -28.08 25.49
CA VAL A 296 -14.06 -27.92 24.71
C VAL A 296 -15.09 -26.92 25.26
N ASN A 297 -14.69 -25.92 26.06
CA ASN A 297 -15.59 -24.87 26.60
C ASN A 297 -14.95 -23.45 26.59
N GLN A 298 -15.00 -22.71 27.71
CA GLN A 298 -14.64 -21.31 27.83
C GLN A 298 -13.12 -21.16 27.95
N PHE A 299 -12.53 -20.36 27.07
CA PHE A 299 -11.12 -20.03 27.10
C PHE A 299 -10.93 -18.51 27.21
N VAL A 300 -10.43 -18.03 28.35
CA VAL A 300 -10.28 -16.60 28.64
C VAL A 300 -8.87 -16.29 29.12
N LEU A 301 -8.24 -15.34 28.44
CA LEU A 301 -7.00 -14.68 28.84
C LEU A 301 -7.31 -13.20 29.05
N THR A 302 -7.09 -12.68 30.25
CA THR A 302 -7.52 -11.31 30.56
C THR A 302 -6.56 -10.57 31.46
N ALA A 303 -6.39 -9.28 31.20
CA ALA A 303 -5.65 -8.37 32.06
C ALA A 303 -6.34 -7.00 32.16
N ASN A 304 -6.24 -6.32 33.30
CA ASN A 304 -6.70 -4.93 33.42
C ASN A 304 -5.66 -3.92 32.87
N GLY A 305 -4.42 -4.36 32.64
CA GLY A 305 -3.38 -3.71 31.84
C GLY A 305 -3.26 -4.34 30.45
N ASP A 306 -2.03 -4.60 30.03
CA ASP A 306 -1.70 -5.17 28.72
C ASP A 306 -1.82 -6.70 28.69
N VAL A 307 -2.22 -7.25 27.55
CA VAL A 307 -2.07 -8.67 27.24
C VAL A 307 -1.07 -8.80 26.09
N THR A 308 0.00 -9.56 26.30
CA THR A 308 1.07 -9.75 25.30
C THR A 308 1.29 -11.24 25.03
N LEU A 309 1.16 -11.62 23.77
CA LEU A 309 1.56 -12.93 23.24
C LEU A 309 2.92 -12.76 22.57
N ASN A 310 4.00 -13.24 23.20
CA ASN A 310 5.36 -13.05 22.68
C ASN A 310 5.69 -14.00 21.52
N PRO A 311 6.73 -13.70 20.72
CA PRO A 311 7.19 -14.62 19.68
C PRO A 311 7.45 -16.03 20.23
N GLY A 312 6.98 -17.04 19.50
CA GLY A 312 7.07 -18.45 19.91
C GLY A 312 6.00 -18.93 20.89
N SER A 313 5.19 -18.03 21.47
CA SER A 313 4.03 -18.43 22.27
C SER A 313 2.91 -18.99 21.40
N SER A 314 2.08 -19.86 21.99
CA SER A 314 0.90 -20.40 21.32
C SER A 314 -0.33 -20.40 22.21
N VAL A 315 -1.47 -20.08 21.63
CA VAL A 315 -2.78 -20.16 22.28
C VAL A 315 -3.69 -20.97 21.38
N SER A 316 -4.11 -22.13 21.86
CA SER A 316 -4.94 -23.05 21.07
C SER A 316 -6.15 -23.59 21.81
N GLY A 317 -7.24 -23.82 21.09
CA GLY A 317 -8.45 -24.44 21.65
C GLY A 317 -9.19 -25.24 20.59
N SER A 318 -9.79 -26.37 20.99
CA SER A 318 -10.18 -27.42 20.05
C SER A 318 -11.69 -27.51 19.73
N VAL A 319 -12.63 -26.99 20.54
CA VAL A 319 -14.09 -27.08 20.29
C VAL A 319 -14.90 -26.00 21.06
N PHE A 320 -16.10 -25.65 20.55
CA PHE A 320 -17.19 -24.74 20.98
C PHE A 320 -17.20 -24.15 22.42
N GLU A 321 -16.99 -22.82 22.51
CA GLU A 321 -17.64 -21.80 23.39
C GLU A 321 -16.88 -20.45 23.34
N GLY A 322 -15.82 -20.38 22.53
CA GLY A 322 -15.15 -19.16 22.12
C GLY A 322 -13.92 -18.82 22.97
N LEU A 323 -12.86 -18.36 22.32
CA LEU A 323 -11.65 -17.83 22.94
C LEU A 323 -11.77 -16.32 23.07
N SER A 324 -11.53 -15.80 24.27
CA SER A 324 -11.50 -14.36 24.54
C SER A 324 -10.13 -13.94 25.06
N VAL A 325 -9.51 -12.98 24.37
CA VAL A 325 -8.24 -12.37 24.77
C VAL A 325 -8.48 -10.87 24.96
N ILE A 326 -8.55 -10.43 26.22
CA ILE A 326 -8.98 -9.07 26.58
C ILE A 326 -7.90 -8.38 27.41
N ALA A 327 -7.33 -7.31 26.85
CA ALA A 327 -6.62 -6.28 27.60
C ALA A 327 -7.58 -5.20 28.09
N ALA A 328 -7.15 -4.41 29.07
CA ALA A 328 -7.93 -3.30 29.62
C ALA A 328 -9.30 -3.73 30.19
N ALA A 329 -9.37 -4.90 30.81
CA ALA A 329 -10.59 -5.41 31.41
C ALA A 329 -10.90 -4.76 32.77
N THR A 330 -12.19 -4.69 33.12
CA THR A 330 -12.64 -4.41 34.48
C THR A 330 -12.63 -5.68 35.33
N THR A 331 -12.74 -5.50 36.65
CA THR A 331 -13.03 -6.59 37.57
C THR A 331 -14.33 -7.28 37.16
N GLY A 332 -14.25 -8.53 36.70
CA GLY A 332 -15.34 -9.26 36.04
C GLY A 332 -15.03 -9.71 34.60
N GLY A 333 -13.92 -9.26 34.02
CA GLY A 333 -13.42 -9.72 32.72
C GLY A 333 -14.01 -9.02 31.49
N THR A 334 -14.85 -8.00 31.69
CA THR A 334 -15.39 -7.18 30.59
C THR A 334 -14.42 -6.10 30.16
N ARG A 335 -14.22 -5.94 28.86
CA ARG A 335 -13.38 -4.88 28.27
C ARG A 335 -13.89 -3.48 28.67
N ASN A 336 -12.99 -2.58 29.08
CA ASN A 336 -13.26 -1.15 29.20
C ASN A 336 -12.51 -0.35 28.11
N PRO A 337 -13.20 0.32 27.17
CA PRO A 337 -12.55 1.07 26.10
C PRO A 337 -11.70 2.26 26.58
N ALA A 338 -11.96 2.78 27.79
CA ALA A 338 -11.29 3.97 28.31
C ALA A 338 -9.95 3.67 29.02
N LEU A 339 -9.70 2.40 29.40
CA LEU A 339 -8.46 2.02 30.06
C LEU A 339 -7.30 1.96 29.05
N PRO A 340 -6.02 2.08 29.47
CA PRO A 340 -4.87 2.14 28.56
C PRO A 340 -4.41 0.78 28.01
N GLY A 341 -4.92 -0.35 28.52
CA GLY A 341 -4.41 -1.67 28.19
C GLY A 341 -4.40 -1.98 26.69
N ALA A 342 -3.25 -2.45 26.20
CA ALA A 342 -3.02 -2.86 24.82
C ALA A 342 -2.99 -4.38 24.66
N LEU A 343 -3.42 -4.86 23.50
CA LEU A 343 -3.27 -6.26 23.09
C LEU A 343 -2.17 -6.39 22.04
N ARG A 344 -1.08 -7.07 22.38
CA ARG A 344 0.07 -7.29 21.49
C ARG A 344 0.15 -8.75 21.06
N LEU A 345 0.05 -8.98 19.75
CA LEU A 345 -0.03 -10.31 19.13
C LEU A 345 1.24 -10.59 18.33
N ASN A 346 2.17 -11.35 18.91
CA ASN A 346 3.41 -11.79 18.25
C ASN A 346 3.57 -13.32 18.25
N GLY A 347 2.68 -14.05 18.94
CA GLY A 347 2.59 -15.51 18.95
C GLY A 347 1.48 -16.06 18.06
N THR A 348 1.33 -17.38 18.02
CA THR A 348 0.29 -18.05 17.22
C THR A 348 -0.99 -18.25 18.02
N ILE A 349 -2.13 -17.85 17.46
CA ILE A 349 -3.45 -18.21 17.96
C ILE A 349 -4.09 -19.18 16.97
N ASN A 350 -4.47 -20.38 17.43
CA ASN A 350 -5.16 -21.37 16.61
C ASN A 350 -6.41 -21.88 17.33
N HIS A 351 -7.57 -21.38 16.95
CA HIS A 351 -8.82 -21.69 17.65
C HIS A 351 -9.94 -22.08 16.70
N VAL A 352 -10.56 -23.23 16.96
CA VAL A 352 -11.76 -23.68 16.24
C VAL A 352 -12.99 -23.17 17.01
N GLY A 353 -13.62 -22.12 16.51
CA GLY A 353 -14.74 -21.44 17.16
C GLY A 353 -14.57 -19.92 17.16
N ASP A 354 -15.46 -19.19 17.82
CA ASP A 354 -15.41 -17.74 17.85
C ASP A 354 -14.19 -17.24 18.65
N LEU A 355 -13.50 -16.24 18.12
CA LEU A 355 -12.36 -15.59 18.75
C LEU A 355 -12.71 -14.12 19.00
N THR A 356 -12.60 -13.64 20.23
CA THR A 356 -12.82 -12.24 20.57
C THR A 356 -11.54 -11.59 21.06
N PHE A 357 -11.19 -10.46 20.45
CA PHE A 357 -10.16 -9.56 20.93
C PHE A 357 -10.76 -8.30 21.56
N GLY A 358 -10.20 -7.92 22.71
CA GLY A 358 -10.53 -6.68 23.40
C GLY A 358 -9.27 -5.91 23.80
N ALA A 359 -9.23 -4.60 23.55
CA ALA A 359 -8.21 -3.70 24.09
C ALA A 359 -8.77 -2.31 24.38
N GLY A 360 -8.14 -1.57 25.28
CA GLY A 360 -8.49 -0.19 25.60
C GLY A 360 -7.90 0.82 24.60
N THR A 361 -7.52 2.00 25.10
CA THR A 361 -6.88 3.06 24.31
C THR A 361 -5.45 2.71 23.85
N GLY A 362 -4.85 1.66 24.40
CA GLY A 362 -3.56 1.12 23.93
C GLY A 362 -3.64 0.38 22.59
N GLY A 363 -4.85 0.03 22.12
CA GLY A 363 -5.07 -0.57 20.81
C GLY A 363 -4.73 -2.07 20.72
N ILE A 364 -4.95 -2.62 19.53
CA ILE A 364 -4.55 -3.99 19.17
C ILE A 364 -3.48 -3.90 18.09
N SER A 365 -2.36 -4.58 18.28
CA SER A 365 -1.28 -4.62 17.29
C SER A 365 -0.75 -6.03 17.12
N GLN A 366 -0.68 -6.48 15.87
CA GLN A 366 0.01 -7.70 15.48
C GLN A 366 1.35 -7.33 14.82
N GLN A 367 2.46 -7.74 15.42
CA GLN A 367 3.79 -7.58 14.80
C GLN A 367 4.42 -8.93 14.42
N GLY A 368 3.73 -10.03 14.68
CA GLY A 368 4.19 -11.36 14.28
C GLY A 368 3.15 -12.44 14.53
N GLY A 369 3.61 -13.69 14.52
CA GLY A 369 2.75 -14.85 14.75
C GLY A 369 1.74 -15.06 13.62
N GLN A 370 0.61 -15.68 13.95
CA GLN A 370 -0.48 -15.95 13.02
C GLN A 370 -1.79 -16.12 13.81
N ILE A 371 -2.89 -15.57 13.31
CA ILE A 371 -4.25 -15.79 13.83
C ILE A 371 -4.97 -16.76 12.90
N VAL A 372 -5.34 -17.93 13.42
CA VAL A 372 -6.01 -19.00 12.67
C VAL A 372 -7.35 -19.31 13.34
N VAL A 373 -8.44 -19.01 12.64
CA VAL A 373 -9.82 -19.19 13.10
C VAL A 373 -10.63 -19.89 12.00
N PRO A 374 -10.44 -21.20 11.80
CA PRO A 374 -11.10 -21.94 10.73
C PRO A 374 -12.55 -22.20 11.15
N GLY A 375 -13.50 -21.63 10.40
CA GLY A 375 -14.94 -21.84 10.60
C GLY A 375 -15.59 -21.05 11.74
N GLY A 376 -14.80 -20.35 12.57
CA GLY A 376 -15.31 -19.44 13.60
C GLY A 376 -15.38 -17.97 13.16
N THR A 377 -15.82 -17.10 14.07
CA THR A 377 -15.90 -15.65 13.85
C THR A 377 -14.88 -14.89 14.69
N LEU A 378 -14.09 -14.02 14.06
CA LEU A 378 -13.21 -13.08 14.76
C LEU A 378 -13.94 -11.79 15.11
N GLY A 379 -14.27 -11.59 16.39
CA GLY A 379 -14.75 -10.32 16.94
C GLY A 379 -13.60 -9.42 17.41
N VAL A 380 -13.65 -8.12 17.11
CA VAL A 380 -12.57 -7.17 17.46
C VAL A 380 -13.15 -5.92 18.09
N ALA A 381 -12.72 -5.59 19.30
CA ALA A 381 -13.08 -4.36 20.00
C ALA A 381 -11.84 -3.62 20.53
N SER A 382 -11.65 -2.37 20.10
CA SER A 382 -10.49 -1.54 20.47
C SER A 382 -10.90 -0.11 20.81
N GLY A 383 -10.17 0.52 21.74
CA GLY A 383 -10.38 1.92 22.13
C GLY A 383 -9.57 2.88 21.26
N ALA A 384 -8.76 2.32 20.36
CA ALA A 384 -7.90 3.00 19.41
C ALA A 384 -7.83 2.18 18.10
N ASP A 385 -6.65 2.02 17.52
CA ASP A 385 -6.41 1.18 16.33
C ASP A 385 -6.56 -0.33 16.64
N ALA A 386 -6.88 -1.11 15.61
CA ALA A 386 -6.75 -2.56 15.61
C ALA A 386 -6.07 -3.01 14.31
N LEU A 387 -4.77 -3.28 14.41
CA LEU A 387 -3.88 -3.60 13.28
C LEU A 387 -3.53 -5.09 13.32
N LEU A 388 -4.21 -5.90 12.51
CA LEU A 388 -4.05 -7.35 12.36
C LEU A 388 -3.41 -7.69 10.99
N ASP A 389 -2.38 -6.95 10.63
CA ASP A 389 -1.73 -6.99 9.32
C ASP A 389 -0.22 -7.24 9.39
N HIS A 390 0.27 -7.72 10.54
CA HIS A 390 1.69 -8.04 10.84
C HIS A 390 2.67 -6.85 10.81
N GLY A 391 2.25 -5.68 10.32
CA GLY A 391 3.11 -4.52 10.15
C GLY A 391 4.42 -4.86 9.41
N ALA A 392 5.54 -4.30 9.88
CA ALA A 392 6.88 -4.60 9.35
C ALA A 392 7.54 -5.86 9.96
N GLY A 393 6.89 -6.50 10.95
CA GLY A 393 7.53 -7.51 11.79
C GLY A 393 7.62 -8.92 11.21
N GLY A 394 6.97 -9.16 10.06
CA GLY A 394 6.93 -10.48 9.41
C GLY A 394 6.06 -11.48 10.17
N GLY A 395 5.62 -12.54 9.49
CA GLY A 395 4.69 -13.53 10.04
C GLY A 395 4.00 -14.30 8.91
N ALA A 396 3.33 -15.41 9.24
CA ALA A 396 2.47 -16.07 8.27
C ALA A 396 1.13 -15.31 8.22
N PRO A 397 0.56 -15.02 7.03
CA PRO A 397 -0.72 -14.33 6.93
C PRO A 397 -1.82 -14.97 7.78
N ASN A 398 -2.76 -14.18 8.30
CA ASN A 398 -3.84 -14.72 9.11
C ASN A 398 -4.74 -15.65 8.27
N ALA A 399 -5.47 -16.54 8.93
CA ALA A 399 -6.40 -17.47 8.31
C ALA A 399 -7.73 -17.46 9.07
N VAL A 400 -8.48 -16.39 8.88
CA VAL A 400 -9.78 -16.11 9.49
C VAL A 400 -10.88 -16.35 8.46
N ALA A 401 -11.84 -17.23 8.78
CA ALA A 401 -12.95 -17.51 7.87
C ALA A 401 -14.03 -16.43 7.90
N ASN A 402 -14.41 -15.98 9.11
CA ASN A 402 -15.46 -14.98 9.29
C ASN A 402 -14.97 -13.86 10.21
N ILE A 403 -15.35 -12.63 9.89
CA ILE A 403 -15.15 -11.48 10.77
C ILE A 403 -16.49 -11.03 11.35
N GLY A 404 -16.48 -10.80 12.67
CA GLY A 404 -17.60 -10.33 13.46
C GLY A 404 -17.73 -8.81 13.41
N SER A 405 -18.54 -8.25 14.31
CA SER A 405 -18.65 -6.81 14.45
C SER A 405 -17.34 -6.18 14.96
N VAL A 406 -16.96 -5.07 14.33
CA VAL A 406 -15.83 -4.21 14.68
C VAL A 406 -16.36 -2.78 14.76
N ASN A 407 -16.25 -2.15 15.93
CA ASN A 407 -16.60 -0.75 16.10
C ASN A 407 -15.49 -0.07 16.90
N ILE A 408 -14.63 0.67 16.19
CA ILE A 408 -13.43 1.26 16.77
C ILE A 408 -13.24 2.71 16.28
N PRO A 409 -12.68 3.61 17.11
CA PRO A 409 -12.45 4.99 16.70
C PRO A 409 -11.23 5.16 15.79
N GLY A 410 -10.31 4.19 15.78
CA GLY A 410 -9.07 4.22 15.01
C GLY A 410 -9.15 3.48 13.68
N ARG A 411 -7.99 3.02 13.20
CA ARG A 411 -7.84 2.25 11.96
C ARG A 411 -8.05 0.76 12.22
N PHE A 412 -8.77 0.10 11.32
CA PHE A 412 -8.88 -1.36 11.28
C PHE A 412 -8.10 -1.89 10.08
N SER A 413 -7.20 -2.85 10.31
CA SER A 413 -6.45 -3.52 9.24
C SER A 413 -6.42 -5.02 9.49
N LEU A 414 -6.63 -5.82 8.45
CA LEU A 414 -6.52 -7.28 8.49
C LEU A 414 -5.85 -7.81 7.22
N ASP A 415 -4.76 -8.56 7.37
CA ASP A 415 -4.17 -9.38 6.31
C ASP A 415 -4.49 -10.86 6.56
N ASN A 416 -5.32 -11.42 5.68
CA ASN A 416 -5.89 -12.76 5.77
C ASN A 416 -5.31 -13.76 4.76
N GLY A 417 -4.21 -13.39 4.08
CA GLY A 417 -3.52 -14.26 3.12
C GLY A 417 -4.47 -14.96 2.15
N ILE A 418 -4.26 -16.25 1.93
CA ILE A 418 -5.03 -17.05 0.95
C ILE A 418 -6.44 -17.44 1.40
N THR A 419 -6.83 -17.14 2.64
CA THR A 419 -8.09 -17.62 3.20
C THR A 419 -9.24 -16.71 2.77
N ASN A 420 -10.31 -17.31 2.25
CA ASN A 420 -11.56 -16.59 2.00
C ASN A 420 -12.07 -15.94 3.29
N LEU A 421 -12.49 -14.68 3.19
CA LEU A 421 -12.97 -13.92 4.33
C LEU A 421 -14.44 -13.56 4.11
N THR A 422 -15.26 -13.79 5.13
CA THR A 422 -16.68 -13.46 5.11
C THR A 422 -17.03 -12.42 6.17
N VAL A 423 -17.64 -11.32 5.76
CA VAL A 423 -18.35 -10.40 6.67
C VAL A 423 -19.82 -10.83 6.67
N THR A 424 -20.27 -11.41 7.78
CA THR A 424 -21.63 -11.96 7.89
C THR A 424 -22.69 -10.85 7.94
N THR A 425 -23.94 -11.17 7.64
CA THR A 425 -25.06 -10.20 7.73
C THR A 425 -25.35 -9.69 9.14
N ALA A 426 -24.87 -10.38 10.18
CA ALA A 426 -24.99 -9.95 11.56
C ALA A 426 -23.85 -9.02 12.01
N SER A 427 -22.87 -8.75 11.14
CA SER A 427 -21.65 -8.04 11.48
C SER A 427 -21.57 -6.67 10.82
N THR A 428 -21.09 -5.68 11.57
CA THR A 428 -20.77 -4.35 11.06
C THR A 428 -19.33 -4.00 11.39
N ILE A 429 -18.58 -3.46 10.42
CA ILE A 429 -17.22 -2.98 10.55
C ILE A 429 -17.25 -1.46 10.37
N GLN A 430 -17.02 -0.75 11.45
CA GLN A 430 -16.94 0.70 11.51
C GLN A 430 -15.59 1.12 12.10
N ALA A 431 -14.84 1.91 11.32
CA ALA A 431 -13.53 2.43 11.69
C ALA A 431 -13.21 3.75 10.96
N ALA A 432 -12.25 4.51 11.47
CA ALA A 432 -11.77 5.74 10.81
C ALA A 432 -11.13 5.46 9.44
N SER A 433 -10.55 4.26 9.27
CA SER A 433 -10.19 3.70 7.97
C SER A 433 -10.19 2.18 8.06
N ILE A 434 -10.49 1.49 6.97
CA ILE A 434 -10.54 0.03 6.91
C ILE A 434 -9.59 -0.45 5.82
N ARG A 435 -8.72 -1.41 6.15
CA ARG A 435 -7.91 -2.15 5.19
C ARG A 435 -8.19 -3.65 5.36
N ILE A 436 -8.56 -4.31 4.28
CA ILE A 436 -8.72 -5.76 4.24
C ILE A 436 -7.89 -6.30 3.08
N ALA A 437 -6.95 -7.20 3.37
CA ALA A 437 -6.15 -7.89 2.39
C ALA A 437 -6.43 -9.41 2.44
N THR A 438 -6.77 -10.01 1.30
CA THR A 438 -6.91 -11.46 1.14
C THR A 438 -6.66 -11.86 -0.31
N GLU A 439 -5.81 -12.85 -0.53
CA GLU A 439 -5.66 -13.52 -1.83
C GLU A 439 -6.83 -14.46 -2.15
N GLY A 440 -7.73 -14.71 -1.20
CA GLY A 440 -8.99 -15.39 -1.40
C GLY A 440 -10.11 -14.46 -1.88
N THR A 441 -11.34 -14.96 -1.79
CA THR A 441 -12.55 -14.16 -2.02
C THR A 441 -12.99 -13.48 -0.73
N LEU A 442 -13.16 -12.16 -0.78
CA LEU A 442 -13.88 -11.39 0.24
C LEU A 442 -15.38 -11.42 -0.09
N THR A 443 -16.19 -11.99 0.80
CA THR A 443 -17.65 -11.94 0.71
C THR A 443 -18.23 -10.99 1.75
N ILE A 444 -18.97 -9.97 1.34
CA ILE A 444 -19.63 -9.02 2.25
C ILE A 444 -21.14 -9.27 2.19
N ALA A 445 -21.76 -9.51 3.36
CA ALA A 445 -23.17 -9.86 3.51
C ALA A 445 -23.52 -11.31 3.12
N ALA A 446 -22.79 -12.30 3.63
CA ALA A 446 -23.21 -13.70 3.50
C ALA A 446 -24.43 -14.01 4.39
N GLY A 447 -25.57 -14.37 3.78
CA GLY A 447 -26.78 -14.80 4.49
C GLY A 447 -28.06 -14.76 3.64
N VAL A 448 -29.11 -15.45 4.08
CA VAL A 448 -30.46 -15.40 3.48
C VAL A 448 -31.35 -14.44 4.30
N GLY A 449 -31.88 -13.38 3.68
CA GLY A 449 -32.81 -12.43 4.36
C GLY A 449 -32.67 -10.97 3.93
N THR A 450 -33.27 -10.05 4.69
CA THR A 450 -33.08 -8.60 4.53
C THR A 450 -31.65 -8.24 4.91
N LEU A 451 -30.83 -7.91 3.91
CA LEU A 451 -29.43 -7.57 4.11
C LEU A 451 -29.29 -6.14 4.70
N PRO A 452 -28.52 -5.94 5.79
CA PRO A 452 -28.32 -4.62 6.38
C PRO A 452 -27.55 -3.67 5.44
N SER A 453 -27.78 -2.36 5.57
CA SER A 453 -26.93 -1.33 4.94
C SER A 453 -25.69 -1.07 5.79
N GLY A 454 -24.60 -0.62 5.14
CA GLY A 454 -23.39 -0.18 5.86
C GLY A 454 -22.68 -1.26 6.68
N LEU A 455 -22.45 -2.44 6.10
CA LEU A 455 -21.64 -3.48 6.76
C LEU A 455 -20.19 -3.05 6.88
N LEU A 456 -19.64 -2.31 5.91
CA LEU A 456 -18.34 -1.64 6.03
C LEU A 456 -18.57 -0.14 5.94
N THR A 457 -18.16 0.59 6.97
CA THR A 457 -18.38 2.05 7.06
C THR A 457 -17.13 2.78 7.53
N SER A 458 -16.74 3.78 6.76
CA SER A 458 -15.69 4.75 7.10
C SER A 458 -16.10 6.14 6.63
N PRO A 459 -17.03 6.82 7.34
CA PRO A 459 -17.78 7.96 6.80
C PRO A 459 -16.92 9.11 6.24
N SER A 460 -15.76 9.37 6.84
CA SER A 460 -14.81 10.41 6.41
C SER A 460 -13.45 9.86 5.99
N GLY A 461 -13.34 8.54 5.84
CA GLY A 461 -12.07 7.86 5.65
C GLY A 461 -12.02 6.99 4.40
N THR A 462 -11.04 6.08 4.40
CA THR A 462 -10.76 5.20 3.27
C THR A 462 -11.07 3.75 3.63
N ILE A 463 -11.72 3.04 2.69
CA ILE A 463 -11.83 1.58 2.71
C ILE A 463 -10.97 1.04 1.57
N SER A 464 -9.88 0.35 1.89
CA SER A 464 -8.99 -0.30 0.91
C SER A 464 -9.19 -1.83 0.95
N LEU A 465 -9.65 -2.39 -0.16
CA LEU A 465 -9.88 -3.81 -0.36
C LEU A 465 -8.82 -4.37 -1.32
N LEU A 466 -7.87 -5.15 -0.80
CA LEU A 466 -6.87 -5.87 -1.57
C LEU A 466 -7.30 -7.31 -1.69
N VAL A 467 -7.92 -7.68 -2.80
CA VAL A 467 -8.65 -8.94 -2.93
C VAL A 467 -8.42 -9.60 -4.29
N ASN A 468 -8.29 -10.92 -4.36
CA ASN A 468 -8.30 -11.60 -5.66
C ASN A 468 -9.72 -11.98 -6.12
N GLY A 469 -10.69 -11.97 -5.20
CA GLY A 469 -12.11 -12.08 -5.52
C GLY A 469 -12.94 -11.19 -4.59
N LEU A 470 -13.94 -10.50 -5.14
CA LEU A 470 -14.88 -9.68 -4.38
C LEU A 470 -16.30 -10.14 -4.69
N ASN A 471 -17.05 -10.53 -3.65
CA ASN A 471 -18.43 -10.96 -3.79
C ASN A 471 -19.33 -10.13 -2.87
N LEU A 472 -20.25 -9.38 -3.47
CA LEU A 472 -21.32 -8.67 -2.77
C LEU A 472 -22.66 -9.22 -3.27
N PRO A 473 -23.25 -10.23 -2.60
CA PRO A 473 -24.48 -10.86 -3.05
C PRO A 473 -25.62 -9.85 -3.21
N ALA A 474 -26.31 -9.89 -4.35
CA ALA A 474 -27.48 -9.07 -4.58
C ALA A 474 -28.62 -9.48 -3.63
N GLY A 475 -29.16 -8.50 -2.89
CA GLY A 475 -30.38 -8.65 -2.10
C GLY A 475 -31.58 -7.99 -2.78
N PRO A 476 -32.77 -8.04 -2.18
CA PRO A 476 -33.97 -7.39 -2.71
C PRO A 476 -33.90 -5.84 -2.68
N THR A 477 -32.88 -5.27 -2.03
CA THR A 477 -32.66 -3.82 -1.94
C THR A 477 -31.28 -3.45 -2.50
N THR A 478 -31.21 -2.31 -3.18
CA THR A 478 -29.99 -1.69 -3.73
C THR A 478 -29.22 -0.86 -2.71
N THR A 479 -29.39 -1.14 -1.41
CA THR A 479 -28.77 -0.34 -0.36
C THR A 479 -27.24 -0.60 -0.30
N PRO A 480 -26.40 0.45 -0.27
CA PRO A 480 -24.95 0.28 -0.22
C PRO A 480 -24.48 -0.50 1.02
N ARG A 481 -23.60 -1.48 0.79
CA ARG A 481 -22.97 -2.33 1.82
C ARG A 481 -21.64 -1.76 2.28
N VAL A 482 -20.93 -1.09 1.38
CA VAL A 482 -19.65 -0.41 1.63
C VAL A 482 -19.89 1.08 1.49
N ASN A 483 -19.59 1.86 2.53
CA ASN A 483 -19.76 3.31 2.53
C ASN A 483 -18.50 4.01 3.06
N ALA A 484 -17.88 4.85 2.24
CA ALA A 484 -16.75 5.68 2.68
C ALA A 484 -16.58 6.93 1.80
N ALA A 485 -15.73 7.86 2.24
CA ALA A 485 -15.31 8.97 1.40
C ALA A 485 -14.52 8.45 0.19
N THR A 486 -13.53 7.58 0.45
CA THR A 486 -12.77 6.88 -0.60
C THR A 486 -12.93 5.38 -0.46
N VAL A 487 -13.24 4.69 -1.55
CA VAL A 487 -13.18 3.23 -1.63
C VAL A 487 -12.14 2.85 -2.67
N GLU A 488 -11.19 1.99 -2.30
CA GLU A 488 -10.13 1.51 -3.17
C GLU A 488 -10.23 -0.01 -3.31
N ILE A 489 -10.21 -0.51 -4.54
CA ILE A 489 -10.26 -1.94 -4.84
C ILE A 489 -9.05 -2.27 -5.71
N ALA A 490 -8.20 -3.17 -5.24
CA ALA A 490 -7.04 -3.63 -5.97
C ALA A 490 -6.88 -5.14 -5.84
N PRO A 491 -6.19 -5.81 -6.78
CA PRO A 491 -5.84 -7.20 -6.59
C PRO A 491 -4.89 -7.34 -5.38
N ALA A 492 -4.94 -8.47 -4.67
CA ALA A 492 -4.01 -8.77 -3.58
C ALA A 492 -2.65 -9.29 -4.09
N THR A 493 -2.65 -9.84 -5.31
CA THR A 493 -1.47 -10.36 -6.02
C THR A 493 -1.42 -9.80 -7.45
N PRO A 494 -0.26 -9.76 -8.14
CA PRO A 494 -0.16 -9.18 -9.48
C PRO A 494 -1.11 -9.87 -10.49
N ARG A 495 -2.22 -9.20 -10.83
CA ARG A 495 -3.31 -9.72 -11.67
C ARG A 495 -4.01 -8.58 -12.41
N ALA A 496 -4.71 -8.92 -13.50
CA ALA A 496 -5.52 -7.94 -14.23
C ALA A 496 -6.87 -7.73 -13.52
N VAL A 497 -7.45 -6.54 -13.69
CA VAL A 497 -8.81 -6.23 -13.25
C VAL A 497 -9.70 -6.17 -14.48
N GLN A 498 -10.86 -6.81 -14.39
CA GLN A 498 -11.81 -6.91 -15.50
C GLN A 498 -13.17 -6.45 -15.01
N PHE A 499 -13.75 -5.45 -15.67
CA PHE A 499 -15.13 -5.07 -15.42
C PHE A 499 -16.00 -5.98 -16.29
N ALA A 500 -16.65 -6.96 -15.66
CA ALA A 500 -17.21 -8.14 -16.31
C ALA A 500 -18.75 -8.12 -16.35
N LEU A 501 -19.31 -8.90 -17.29
CA LEU A 501 -20.75 -9.13 -17.44
C LEU A 501 -21.36 -9.78 -16.17
N PRO A 502 -22.63 -9.47 -15.82
CA PRO A 502 -23.32 -10.00 -14.64
C PRO A 502 -23.35 -11.53 -14.57
N ASP A 503 -23.43 -12.21 -15.72
CA ASP A 503 -23.65 -13.66 -15.85
C ASP A 503 -22.40 -14.41 -16.32
N ALA A 504 -21.20 -13.83 -16.20
CA ALA A 504 -19.96 -14.54 -16.50
C ALA A 504 -19.74 -15.67 -15.47
N THR A 505 -20.34 -16.84 -15.72
CA THR A 505 -20.34 -18.02 -14.84
C THR A 505 -18.95 -18.60 -14.59
N THR A 506 -17.94 -18.13 -15.32
CA THR A 506 -16.52 -18.38 -15.05
C THR A 506 -15.73 -17.09 -15.27
N PRO A 507 -15.26 -16.39 -14.22
CA PRO A 507 -14.33 -15.27 -14.40
C PRO A 507 -13.09 -15.76 -15.14
N THR A 508 -12.51 -14.90 -15.99
CA THR A 508 -11.25 -15.21 -16.68
C THR A 508 -10.23 -15.66 -15.64
N PRO A 509 -9.68 -16.88 -15.73
CA PRO A 509 -8.73 -17.35 -14.74
C PRO A 509 -7.57 -16.36 -14.64
N GLY A 510 -7.34 -15.85 -13.43
CA GLY A 510 -6.27 -14.87 -13.23
C GLY A 510 -6.70 -13.41 -13.11
N THR A 511 -7.99 -13.07 -13.25
CA THR A 511 -8.48 -11.69 -13.13
C THR A 511 -9.27 -11.46 -11.84
N LEU A 512 -9.22 -10.23 -11.33
CA LEU A 512 -10.20 -9.72 -10.37
C LEU A 512 -11.39 -9.18 -11.19
N ALA A 513 -12.45 -9.98 -11.26
CA ALA A 513 -13.68 -9.61 -11.95
C ALA A 513 -14.58 -8.76 -11.06
N LEU A 514 -14.98 -7.57 -11.54
CA LEU A 514 -15.91 -6.67 -10.87
C LEU A 514 -17.13 -6.48 -11.79
N ASN A 515 -18.31 -6.86 -11.32
CA ASN A 515 -19.54 -6.67 -12.10
C ASN A 515 -20.33 -5.45 -11.60
N GLN A 516 -21.26 -4.98 -12.42
CA GLN A 516 -22.12 -3.82 -12.13
C GLN A 516 -22.89 -3.99 -10.81
N GLN A 517 -23.39 -5.19 -10.51
CA GLN A 517 -24.15 -5.46 -9.28
C GLN A 517 -23.29 -5.32 -8.02
N THR A 518 -22.03 -5.74 -8.09
CA THR A 518 -21.06 -5.63 -7.00
C THR A 518 -20.72 -4.18 -6.74
N LEU A 519 -20.43 -3.41 -7.81
CA LEU A 519 -20.10 -1.98 -7.68
C LEU A 519 -21.31 -1.14 -7.28
N ALA A 520 -22.53 -1.52 -7.66
CA ALA A 520 -23.78 -0.88 -7.21
C ALA A 520 -24.02 -0.92 -5.70
N LEU A 521 -23.33 -1.81 -4.99
CA LEU A 521 -23.40 -1.94 -3.53
C LEU A 521 -22.28 -1.18 -2.81
N ILE A 522 -21.51 -0.36 -3.54
CA ILE A 522 -20.41 0.46 -3.03
C ILE A 522 -20.77 1.93 -3.20
N ASN A 523 -20.75 2.68 -2.11
CA ASN A 523 -20.93 4.11 -2.09
C ASN A 523 -19.63 4.79 -1.67
N ALA A 524 -19.01 5.49 -2.62
CA ALA A 524 -17.80 6.27 -2.43
C ALA A 524 -18.12 7.74 -2.70
N THR A 525 -18.26 8.56 -1.65
CA THR A 525 -18.76 9.93 -1.82
C THR A 525 -17.78 10.84 -2.56
N ASP A 526 -16.48 10.55 -2.47
CA ASP A 526 -15.42 11.36 -3.07
C ASP A 526 -14.72 10.60 -4.19
N THR A 527 -14.19 9.40 -3.93
CA THR A 527 -13.42 8.64 -4.94
C THR A 527 -13.63 7.14 -4.86
N LEU A 528 -14.02 6.54 -5.97
CA LEU A 528 -13.91 5.10 -6.21
C LEU A 528 -12.63 4.85 -7.03
N ARG A 529 -11.62 4.26 -6.40
CA ARG A 529 -10.35 3.89 -7.04
C ARG A 529 -10.32 2.40 -7.34
N ILE A 530 -10.00 2.03 -8.58
CA ILE A 530 -9.95 0.65 -9.01
C ILE A 530 -8.61 0.32 -9.66
N GLY A 531 -8.05 -0.83 -9.28
CA GLY A 531 -6.77 -1.35 -9.76
C GLY A 531 -5.55 -0.91 -8.96
N GLY A 532 -5.71 -0.12 -7.90
CA GLY A 532 -4.62 0.29 -7.01
C GLY A 532 -5.12 0.89 -5.69
N THR A 533 -4.23 0.96 -4.69
CA THR A 533 -4.55 1.53 -3.37
C THR A 533 -3.48 2.50 -2.91
N THR A 534 -3.86 3.42 -2.01
CA THR A 534 -2.92 4.32 -1.32
C THR A 534 -2.33 3.69 -0.06
N ALA A 535 -2.96 2.62 0.46
CA ALA A 535 -2.53 1.91 1.66
C ALA A 535 -1.38 0.89 1.42
N GLY A 536 -0.71 0.93 0.26
CA GLY A 536 0.29 -0.05 -0.17
C GLY A 536 -0.32 -1.38 -0.63
N GLY A 537 0.36 -2.12 -1.51
CA GLY A 537 -0.15 -3.37 -2.09
C GLY A 537 0.18 -3.50 -3.58
N THR A 538 -0.48 -4.44 -4.26
CA THR A 538 -0.29 -4.63 -5.71
C THR A 538 -1.21 -3.73 -6.54
N THR A 539 -0.68 -3.20 -7.64
CA THR A 539 -1.46 -2.53 -8.68
C THR A 539 -1.81 -3.53 -9.77
N ALA A 540 -2.95 -3.34 -10.42
CA ALA A 540 -3.41 -4.19 -11.51
C ALA A 540 -2.38 -4.25 -12.64
N THR A 541 -2.20 -5.42 -13.24
CA THR A 541 -1.29 -5.61 -14.39
C THR A 541 -1.90 -5.12 -15.70
N ALA A 542 -3.23 -5.08 -15.78
CA ALA A 542 -4.03 -4.49 -16.84
C ALA A 542 -5.43 -4.17 -16.28
N LEU A 543 -6.16 -3.26 -16.92
CA LEU A 543 -7.57 -3.00 -16.62
C LEU A 543 -8.39 -3.06 -17.91
N THR A 544 -9.38 -3.96 -17.96
CA THR A 544 -10.29 -4.10 -19.10
C THR A 544 -11.73 -3.77 -18.70
N ILE A 545 -12.43 -3.01 -19.53
CA ILE A 545 -13.85 -2.70 -19.37
C ILE A 545 -14.62 -3.45 -20.44
N GLU A 546 -15.41 -4.44 -20.06
CA GLU A 546 -16.07 -5.37 -20.99
C GLU A 546 -17.60 -5.32 -20.95
N ASP A 547 -18.17 -4.47 -20.09
CA ASP A 547 -19.60 -4.22 -20.00
C ASP A 547 -19.86 -2.72 -19.75
N ASN A 548 -21.12 -2.32 -19.79
CA ASN A 548 -21.54 -0.95 -19.50
C ASN A 548 -21.47 -0.68 -18.00
N PHE A 549 -20.69 0.33 -17.61
CA PHE A 549 -20.62 0.87 -16.25
C PHE A 549 -20.97 2.34 -16.29
N ASP A 550 -22.02 2.75 -15.59
CA ASP A 550 -22.44 4.15 -15.50
C ASP A 550 -22.59 4.54 -14.03
N PHE A 551 -21.67 5.37 -13.56
CA PHE A 551 -21.63 5.91 -12.20
C PHE A 551 -22.17 7.34 -12.11
N ALA A 552 -22.64 7.94 -13.22
CA ALA A 552 -23.13 9.32 -13.29
C ALA A 552 -24.66 9.41 -13.49
N GLY A 553 -25.32 8.33 -13.94
CA GLY A 553 -26.75 8.33 -14.33
C GLY A 553 -27.73 7.50 -13.49
N GLY A 554 -27.29 6.81 -12.43
CA GLY A 554 -28.13 5.87 -11.67
C GLY A 554 -28.74 6.44 -10.38
N PRO A 555 -29.94 6.01 -9.93
CA PRO A 555 -30.57 6.46 -8.68
C PRO A 555 -29.86 6.00 -7.39
N THR A 556 -28.75 5.25 -7.48
CA THR A 556 -28.13 4.54 -6.34
C THR A 556 -26.59 4.61 -6.31
N LEU A 557 -25.94 5.26 -7.27
CA LEU A 557 -24.48 5.35 -7.35
C LEU A 557 -24.10 6.76 -7.79
N ALA A 558 -23.66 7.59 -6.86
CA ALA A 558 -22.95 8.83 -7.15
C ALA A 558 -21.52 8.64 -6.63
N VAL A 559 -20.57 8.44 -7.54
CA VAL A 559 -19.14 8.50 -7.21
C VAL A 559 -18.62 9.84 -7.70
N GLY A 560 -18.08 10.67 -6.80
CA GLY A 560 -17.57 11.99 -7.19
C GLY A 560 -16.45 11.88 -8.23
N THR A 561 -15.51 10.96 -8.02
CA THR A 561 -14.40 10.66 -8.94
C THR A 561 -14.24 9.15 -9.12
N LEU A 562 -14.17 8.70 -10.37
CA LEU A 562 -13.67 7.37 -10.73
C LEU A 562 -12.17 7.48 -11.04
N ASP A 563 -11.35 6.67 -10.37
CA ASP A 563 -9.90 6.66 -10.54
C ASP A 563 -9.40 5.28 -10.95
N LEU A 564 -8.85 5.16 -12.16
CA LEU A 564 -8.40 3.90 -12.74
C LEU A 564 -6.88 3.75 -12.68
N ARG A 565 -6.37 2.68 -12.08
CA ARG A 565 -4.94 2.43 -11.90
C ARG A 565 -4.52 1.10 -12.52
N SER A 566 -3.46 1.13 -13.32
CA SER A 566 -2.90 -0.05 -13.97
C SER A 566 -1.41 0.12 -14.26
N LEU A 567 -0.61 -0.92 -14.04
CA LEU A 567 0.78 -0.99 -14.51
C LEU A 567 0.87 -1.26 -16.02
N GLY A 568 -0.18 -1.83 -16.60
CA GLY A 568 -0.30 -2.06 -18.04
C GLY A 568 -1.32 -1.13 -18.67
N ALA A 569 -1.99 -1.63 -19.72
CA ALA A 569 -3.00 -0.85 -20.44
C ALA A 569 -4.30 -0.71 -19.65
N ILE A 570 -5.06 0.35 -19.98
CA ILE A 570 -6.46 0.53 -19.61
C ILE A 570 -7.26 0.54 -20.92
N THR A 571 -8.11 -0.46 -21.12
CA THR A 571 -8.82 -0.65 -22.40
C THR A 571 -10.30 -0.89 -22.18
N GLN A 572 -11.12 -0.33 -23.06
CA GLN A 572 -12.56 -0.55 -23.08
C GLN A 572 -12.98 -1.28 -24.36
N ALA A 573 -13.82 -2.30 -24.19
CA ALA A 573 -14.35 -3.11 -25.28
C ALA A 573 -15.33 -2.31 -26.14
N ALA A 574 -15.38 -2.64 -27.43
CA ALA A 574 -16.26 -1.95 -28.39
C ALA A 574 -17.74 -2.06 -27.96
N GLY A 575 -18.47 -0.93 -28.04
CA GLY A 575 -19.90 -0.88 -27.72
C GLY A 575 -20.23 -0.80 -26.23
N THR A 576 -19.23 -0.79 -25.34
CA THR A 576 -19.44 -0.60 -23.90
C THR A 576 -19.41 0.88 -23.52
N LEU A 577 -20.05 1.26 -22.42
CA LEU A 577 -20.07 2.62 -21.86
C LEU A 577 -19.30 2.67 -20.54
N LEU A 578 -18.54 3.74 -20.31
CA LEU A 578 -17.97 4.10 -19.01
C LEU A 578 -18.47 5.49 -18.60
N GLY A 579 -19.35 5.59 -17.60
CA GLY A 579 -19.90 6.85 -17.11
C GLY A 579 -19.38 7.21 -15.72
N ALA A 580 -18.96 8.45 -15.47
CA ALA A 580 -18.56 8.96 -14.15
C ALA A 580 -18.63 10.50 -14.10
N ASP A 581 -18.79 11.14 -12.96
CA ASP A 581 -18.77 12.61 -12.91
C ASP A 581 -17.38 13.16 -13.25
N ILE A 582 -16.35 12.65 -12.57
CA ILE A 582 -14.95 12.97 -12.84
C ILE A 582 -14.20 11.66 -13.11
N LEU A 583 -13.42 11.61 -14.20
CA LEU A 583 -12.52 10.49 -14.50
C LEU A 583 -11.06 10.90 -14.28
N THR A 584 -10.31 10.07 -13.54
CA THR A 584 -8.86 10.20 -13.36
C THR A 584 -8.20 8.84 -13.58
N GLY A 585 -6.88 8.82 -13.78
CA GLY A 585 -6.20 7.54 -13.84
C GLY A 585 -4.71 7.58 -14.13
N SER A 586 -4.11 6.39 -14.06
CA SER A 586 -2.73 6.17 -14.46
C SER A 586 -2.57 4.77 -15.06
N ALA A 587 -2.10 4.71 -16.31
CA ALA A 587 -1.72 3.49 -16.99
C ALA A 587 -0.21 3.47 -17.25
N GLY A 588 0.48 2.40 -16.89
CA GLY A 588 1.86 2.17 -17.35
C GLY A 588 1.95 1.77 -18.83
N GLY A 589 0.83 1.31 -19.42
CA GLY A 589 0.66 1.09 -20.86
C GLY A 589 -0.22 2.14 -21.53
N GLY A 590 -0.86 1.77 -22.65
CA GLY A 590 -1.77 2.64 -23.39
C GLY A 590 -3.15 2.77 -22.74
N VAL A 591 -3.84 3.86 -23.04
CA VAL A 591 -5.24 4.11 -22.65
C VAL A 591 -6.09 4.11 -23.92
N ASN A 592 -7.13 3.29 -23.98
CA ASN A 592 -8.06 3.21 -25.09
C ASN A 592 -9.50 3.15 -24.58
N LEU A 593 -10.16 4.31 -24.56
CA LEU A 593 -11.51 4.51 -24.02
C LEU A 593 -12.45 5.12 -25.09
N PRO A 594 -12.98 4.30 -26.04
CA PRO A 594 -13.78 4.77 -27.17
C PRO A 594 -15.20 5.27 -26.85
N ASN A 595 -15.70 5.11 -25.63
CA ASN A 595 -17.06 5.56 -25.31
C ASN A 595 -17.21 5.86 -23.81
N VAL A 596 -16.97 7.13 -23.47
CA VAL A 596 -16.99 7.62 -22.08
C VAL A 596 -18.05 8.71 -21.92
N SER A 597 -18.84 8.65 -20.84
CA SER A 597 -19.79 9.70 -20.45
C SER A 597 -19.32 10.35 -19.16
N ILE A 598 -18.55 11.44 -19.27
CA ILE A 598 -17.98 12.13 -18.11
C ILE A 598 -18.35 13.60 -18.05
N GLY A 599 -18.45 14.15 -16.85
CA GLY A 599 -18.56 15.59 -16.64
C GLY A 599 -17.20 16.29 -16.81
N GLN A 600 -16.14 15.72 -16.23
CA GLN A 600 -14.78 16.23 -16.33
C GLN A 600 -13.73 15.11 -16.43
N LEU A 601 -12.64 15.38 -17.15
CA LEU A 601 -11.43 14.58 -17.16
C LEU A 601 -10.39 15.26 -16.27
N GLY A 602 -10.05 14.64 -15.14
CA GLY A 602 -8.97 15.08 -14.24
C GLY A 602 -7.61 14.60 -14.72
N ASP A 603 -6.66 14.44 -13.79
CA ASP A 603 -5.32 13.95 -14.11
C ASP A 603 -5.39 12.52 -14.67
N PHE A 604 -4.86 12.31 -15.88
CA PHE A 604 -4.77 11.01 -16.51
C PHE A 604 -3.46 10.83 -17.27
N SER A 605 -2.62 9.88 -16.82
CA SER A 605 -1.37 9.54 -17.49
C SER A 605 -1.39 8.19 -18.20
N ALA A 606 -0.69 8.07 -19.33
CA ALA A 606 -0.42 6.84 -20.04
C ALA A 606 1.07 6.69 -20.36
N GLY A 607 1.59 5.46 -20.28
CA GLY A 607 2.96 5.11 -20.72
C GLY A 607 3.07 4.85 -22.22
N ASP A 608 1.94 4.66 -22.90
CA ASP A 608 1.82 4.58 -24.37
C ASP A 608 0.74 5.56 -24.86
N ASN A 609 0.23 5.39 -26.09
CA ASN A 609 -0.80 6.23 -26.66
C ASN A 609 -2.05 6.33 -25.78
N PHE A 610 -2.64 7.53 -25.76
CA PHE A 610 -3.86 7.84 -25.04
C PHE A 610 -4.98 8.16 -26.03
N PHE A 611 -6.05 7.38 -26.01
CA PHE A 611 -7.25 7.60 -26.81
C PHE A 611 -8.47 7.66 -25.89
N LEU A 612 -9.24 8.73 -26.02
CA LEU A 612 -10.51 8.89 -25.31
C LEU A 612 -11.54 9.55 -26.22
N SER A 613 -12.75 8.99 -26.23
CA SER A 613 -13.91 9.55 -26.91
C SER A 613 -15.06 9.76 -25.94
N ALA A 614 -15.62 10.97 -25.89
CA ALA A 614 -16.67 11.35 -24.96
C ALA A 614 -17.73 12.27 -25.58
N GLY A 615 -18.72 12.67 -24.77
CA GLY A 615 -19.70 13.70 -25.10
C GLY A 615 -19.07 15.09 -25.22
N GLU A 616 -19.40 15.98 -24.27
CA GLU A 616 -18.60 17.17 -23.98
C GLU A 616 -17.35 16.75 -23.19
N LEU A 617 -16.19 17.29 -23.52
CA LEU A 617 -14.92 16.95 -22.87
C LEU A 617 -14.32 18.17 -22.18
N VAL A 618 -14.50 18.25 -20.87
CA VAL A 618 -13.89 19.28 -20.03
C VAL A 618 -12.63 18.73 -19.36
N LEU A 619 -11.48 19.24 -19.76
CA LEU A 619 -10.18 18.92 -19.15
C LEU A 619 -9.97 19.78 -17.89
N ALA A 620 -10.14 19.18 -16.72
CA ALA A 620 -9.88 19.81 -15.42
C ALA A 620 -8.46 19.53 -14.90
N GLY A 621 -7.82 18.45 -15.37
CA GLY A 621 -6.46 18.05 -14.99
C GLY A 621 -5.49 17.91 -16.17
N LEU A 622 -4.31 17.36 -15.87
CA LEU A 622 -3.26 17.05 -16.85
C LEU A 622 -3.57 15.72 -17.56
N VAL A 623 -3.69 15.77 -18.90
CA VAL A 623 -3.65 14.57 -19.74
C VAL A 623 -2.22 14.39 -20.25
N SER A 624 -1.57 13.28 -19.89
CA SER A 624 -0.14 13.09 -20.12
C SER A 624 0.17 11.76 -20.80
N ALA A 625 0.73 11.81 -22.00
CA ALA A 625 1.37 10.66 -22.65
C ALA A 625 2.70 11.14 -23.27
N PRO A 626 3.75 11.36 -22.45
CA PRO A 626 4.99 11.97 -22.90
C PRO A 626 5.66 11.13 -23.99
N GLY A 627 6.08 11.76 -25.09
CA GLY A 627 6.70 11.05 -26.20
C GLY A 627 5.73 10.21 -27.05
N ARG A 628 4.41 10.27 -26.79
CA ARG A 628 3.37 9.45 -27.42
C ARG A 628 2.25 10.32 -28.02
N ILE A 629 1.26 9.66 -28.61
CA ILE A 629 0.10 10.31 -29.23
C ILE A 629 -1.04 10.41 -28.22
N VAL A 630 -1.61 11.61 -28.07
CA VAL A 630 -2.89 11.83 -27.39
C VAL A 630 -3.95 12.10 -28.45
N THR A 631 -5.01 11.31 -28.46
CA THR A 631 -6.17 11.47 -29.36
C THR A 631 -7.43 11.69 -28.54
N LEU A 632 -8.07 12.84 -28.74
CA LEU A 632 -9.31 13.23 -28.06
C LEU A 632 -10.43 13.39 -29.10
N VAL A 633 -11.52 12.65 -28.90
CA VAL A 633 -12.71 12.75 -29.74
C VAL A 633 -13.88 13.18 -28.86
N ALA A 634 -14.62 14.20 -29.28
CA ALA A 634 -15.77 14.68 -28.54
C ALA A 634 -17.00 14.77 -29.46
N SER A 635 -18.18 14.41 -28.97
CA SER A 635 -19.40 14.72 -29.72
C SER A 635 -19.82 16.19 -29.55
N GLY A 636 -19.42 16.83 -28.45
CA GLY A 636 -19.58 18.26 -28.16
C GLY A 636 -18.24 19.00 -28.04
N SER A 637 -18.21 20.10 -27.28
CA SER A 637 -17.00 20.92 -27.11
C SER A 637 -15.87 20.17 -26.39
N VAL A 638 -14.62 20.50 -26.72
CA VAL A 638 -13.43 20.16 -25.93
C VAL A 638 -12.93 21.45 -25.29
N SER A 639 -12.92 21.54 -23.97
CA SER A 639 -12.50 22.75 -23.25
C SER A 639 -11.56 22.43 -22.09
N THR A 640 -10.84 23.44 -21.59
CA THR A 640 -10.03 23.32 -20.37
C THR A 640 -10.63 24.16 -19.25
N THR A 641 -10.61 23.66 -18.01
CA THR A 641 -10.89 24.45 -16.80
C THR A 641 -9.64 24.47 -15.91
N GLY A 642 -9.33 25.63 -15.31
CA GLY A 642 -8.19 25.77 -14.39
C GLY A 642 -6.83 25.39 -15.03
N PRO A 643 -6.01 24.52 -14.41
CA PRO A 643 -4.69 24.12 -14.92
C PRO A 643 -4.72 23.07 -16.05
N GLY A 644 -5.91 22.71 -16.55
CA GLY A 644 -6.11 21.70 -17.59
C GLY A 644 -5.19 21.89 -18.79
N ARG A 645 -4.39 20.87 -19.11
CA ARG A 645 -3.42 20.90 -20.22
C ARG A 645 -3.11 19.50 -20.72
N VAL A 646 -2.55 19.42 -21.92
CA VAL A 646 -2.10 18.18 -22.55
C VAL A 646 -0.58 18.16 -22.65
N THR A 647 0.05 17.01 -22.35
CA THR A 647 1.47 16.73 -22.62
C THR A 647 1.59 15.52 -23.54
N ALA A 648 2.09 15.72 -24.75
CA ALA A 648 2.16 14.69 -25.80
C ALA A 648 3.25 15.00 -26.83
N ALA A 649 3.76 13.99 -27.52
CA ALA A 649 4.55 14.22 -28.74
C ALA A 649 3.65 14.67 -29.89
N GLU A 650 2.44 14.12 -29.99
CA GLU A 650 1.45 14.53 -30.98
C GLU A 650 0.06 14.59 -30.35
N LEU A 651 -0.65 15.69 -30.56
CA LEU A 651 -2.08 15.81 -30.24
C LEU A 651 -2.91 15.65 -31.52
N ARG A 652 -3.94 14.80 -31.46
CA ARG A 652 -5.03 14.72 -32.44
C ARG A 652 -6.34 15.04 -31.71
N VAL A 653 -7.13 15.95 -32.23
CA VAL A 653 -8.38 16.34 -31.57
C VAL A 653 -9.49 16.65 -32.58
N SER A 654 -10.67 16.10 -32.34
CA SER A 654 -11.83 16.33 -33.21
C SER A 654 -13.12 16.42 -32.43
N ASN A 655 -14.02 17.30 -32.87
CA ASN A 655 -15.39 17.34 -32.38
C ASN A 655 -16.45 17.27 -33.49
N SER A 656 -17.67 16.88 -33.13
CA SER A 656 -18.83 16.93 -34.05
C SER A 656 -19.82 18.04 -33.76
N ASP A 657 -19.72 18.70 -32.61
CA ASP A 657 -20.49 19.89 -32.20
C ASP A 657 -19.65 20.78 -31.27
N GLY A 658 -19.94 22.08 -31.21
CA GLY A 658 -19.25 23.04 -30.33
C GLY A 658 -17.83 23.44 -30.75
N ASN A 659 -17.01 23.86 -29.77
CA ASN A 659 -15.65 24.41 -29.97
C ASN A 659 -14.56 23.47 -29.45
N ILE A 660 -13.33 23.64 -29.94
CA ILE A 660 -12.11 23.09 -29.32
C ILE A 660 -11.32 24.25 -28.74
N GLU A 661 -11.29 24.39 -27.41
CA GLU A 661 -10.64 25.47 -26.65
C GLU A 661 -9.64 24.89 -25.63
N LEU A 662 -8.42 24.64 -26.10
CA LEU A 662 -7.30 24.15 -25.30
C LEU A 662 -6.35 25.31 -24.96
N ALA A 663 -6.87 26.28 -24.21
CA ALA A 663 -6.16 27.51 -23.85
C ALA A 663 -5.13 27.34 -22.72
N GLY A 664 -5.11 26.18 -22.06
CA GLY A 664 -4.08 25.82 -21.08
C GLY A 664 -2.66 25.77 -21.66
N ALA A 665 -1.65 25.74 -20.79
CA ALA A 665 -0.24 25.68 -21.19
C ALA A 665 0.14 24.26 -21.67
N ASN A 666 -0.31 23.86 -22.85
CA ASN A 666 -0.03 22.53 -23.41
C ASN A 666 1.47 22.36 -23.69
N LEU A 667 1.95 21.13 -23.66
CA LEU A 667 3.32 20.74 -24.00
C LEU A 667 3.26 19.73 -25.14
N LEU A 668 3.20 20.25 -26.36
CA LEU A 668 3.07 19.49 -27.60
C LEU A 668 4.31 19.71 -28.46
N ASP A 669 4.83 18.64 -29.08
CA ASP A 669 5.81 18.76 -30.17
C ASP A 669 5.10 18.93 -31.53
N ARG A 670 4.00 18.18 -31.73
CA ARG A 670 3.22 18.16 -32.97
C ARG A 670 1.72 18.32 -32.71
N LEU A 671 1.06 18.99 -33.64
CA LEU A 671 -0.40 19.01 -33.78
C LEU A 671 -0.77 18.23 -35.05
N GLY A 672 -1.29 17.02 -34.87
CA GLY A 672 -1.71 16.13 -35.95
C GLY A 672 -3.06 16.50 -36.53
N GLU A 673 -3.76 15.51 -37.11
CA GLU A 673 -5.10 15.70 -37.64
C GLU A 673 -6.04 16.32 -36.58
N THR A 674 -6.58 17.49 -36.92
CA THR A 674 -7.44 18.26 -36.02
C THR A 674 -8.62 18.82 -36.78
N ARG A 675 -9.83 18.60 -36.25
CA ARG A 675 -11.07 19.06 -36.87
C ARG A 675 -12.02 19.66 -35.83
N SER A 676 -12.14 20.98 -35.84
CA SER A 676 -13.18 21.70 -35.13
C SER A 676 -14.39 21.97 -36.05
N VAL A 677 -15.61 21.69 -35.60
CA VAL A 677 -16.84 22.15 -36.27
C VAL A 677 -17.31 23.54 -35.83
N GLY A 678 -16.59 24.17 -34.90
CA GLY A 678 -16.78 25.56 -34.47
C GLY A 678 -15.44 26.30 -34.47
N THR A 679 -15.13 26.98 -33.37
CA THR A 679 -13.82 27.62 -33.13
C THR A 679 -12.77 26.62 -32.69
N LEU A 680 -11.51 26.87 -33.02
CA LEU A 680 -10.33 26.12 -32.60
C LEU A 680 -9.32 27.07 -31.95
N GLU A 681 -9.08 26.93 -30.67
CA GLU A 681 -7.99 27.61 -29.96
C GLU A 681 -7.06 26.58 -29.31
N ILE A 682 -5.76 26.65 -29.63
CA ILE A 682 -4.72 25.84 -29.00
C ILE A 682 -3.56 26.73 -28.58
N VAL A 683 -3.23 26.71 -27.29
CA VAL A 683 -2.08 27.39 -26.71
C VAL A 683 -1.02 26.36 -26.34
N ASN A 684 0.20 26.49 -26.87
CA ASN A 684 1.33 25.63 -26.56
C ASN A 684 2.43 26.42 -25.83
N ALA A 685 2.98 25.82 -24.80
CA ALA A 685 4.17 26.26 -24.07
C ALA A 685 5.39 25.36 -24.35
N GLY A 686 5.24 24.37 -25.24
CA GLY A 686 6.35 23.58 -25.77
C GLY A 686 7.28 24.39 -26.68
N PRO A 687 8.51 23.88 -26.93
CA PRO A 687 9.52 24.58 -27.73
C PRO A 687 9.13 24.71 -29.22
N LEU A 688 8.31 23.80 -29.73
CA LEU A 688 7.85 23.77 -31.11
C LEU A 688 6.44 23.18 -31.17
N MET A 689 5.51 23.82 -31.89
CA MET A 689 4.28 23.21 -32.37
C MET A 689 4.40 22.99 -33.88
N GLU A 690 4.71 21.77 -34.29
CA GLU A 690 4.74 21.41 -35.71
C GLU A 690 3.40 20.82 -36.18
N ILE A 691 2.80 21.39 -37.22
CA ILE A 691 1.77 20.72 -38.01
C ILE A 691 2.49 19.92 -39.09
N PRO A 692 2.56 18.58 -39.00
CA PRO A 692 3.42 17.78 -39.87
C PRO A 692 2.85 17.62 -41.28
N ALA A 693 3.71 17.23 -42.22
CA ALA A 693 3.28 16.90 -43.60
C ALA A 693 2.21 15.80 -43.59
N GLY A 694 1.17 16.00 -44.41
CA GLY A 694 0.00 15.12 -44.46
C GLY A 694 -1.08 15.41 -43.42
N ALA A 695 -0.78 16.14 -42.32
CA ALA A 695 -1.80 16.55 -41.36
C ALA A 695 -2.60 17.75 -41.85
N THR A 696 -3.90 17.72 -41.57
CA THR A 696 -4.82 18.85 -41.78
C THR A 696 -5.39 19.30 -40.45
N VAL A 697 -5.22 20.59 -40.14
CA VAL A 697 -5.84 21.28 -39.01
C VAL A 697 -6.90 22.21 -39.56
N GLN A 698 -8.16 21.99 -39.19
CA GLN A 698 -9.27 22.77 -39.72
C GLN A 698 -10.30 23.16 -38.65
N ALA A 699 -10.88 24.35 -38.82
CA ALA A 699 -11.98 24.87 -38.01
C ALA A 699 -13.09 25.43 -38.91
N ALA A 700 -14.34 25.36 -38.44
CA ALA A 700 -15.48 25.86 -39.20
C ALA A 700 -15.73 27.36 -39.02
N ASP A 701 -15.21 27.97 -37.95
CA ASP A 701 -15.35 29.41 -37.62
C ASP A 701 -14.00 30.15 -37.60
N GLU A 702 -13.27 30.06 -36.48
CA GLU A 702 -11.95 30.68 -36.32
C GLU A 702 -10.94 29.63 -35.84
N ALA A 703 -9.70 29.72 -36.30
CA ALA A 703 -8.59 28.95 -35.77
C ALA A 703 -7.49 29.89 -35.22
N VAL A 704 -7.14 29.71 -33.96
CA VAL A 704 -6.11 30.45 -33.23
C VAL A 704 -5.10 29.44 -32.67
N LEU A 705 -3.92 29.37 -33.29
CA LEU A 705 -2.80 28.57 -32.79
C LEU A 705 -1.74 29.51 -32.19
N ARG A 706 -1.43 29.34 -30.92
CA ARG A 706 -0.50 30.19 -30.16
C ARG A 706 0.63 29.37 -29.57
N ALA A 707 1.88 29.76 -29.81
CA ALA A 707 3.06 29.27 -29.08
C ALA A 707 3.59 30.38 -28.17
N THR A 708 3.56 30.18 -26.85
CA THR A 708 3.91 31.22 -25.88
C THR A 708 5.42 31.41 -25.71
N THR A 709 6.18 30.32 -25.75
CA THR A 709 7.63 30.26 -25.51
C THR A 709 8.41 29.64 -26.67
N GLY A 710 7.72 29.14 -27.69
CA GLY A 710 8.29 28.34 -28.78
C GLY A 710 7.87 28.81 -30.18
N SER A 711 8.17 28.00 -31.19
CA SER A 711 7.85 28.27 -32.60
C SER A 711 6.62 27.50 -33.08
N ILE A 712 5.99 27.96 -34.17
CA ILE A 712 4.97 27.22 -34.92
C ILE A 712 5.53 26.91 -36.29
N THR A 713 5.50 25.63 -36.70
CA THR A 713 5.93 25.21 -38.04
C THR A 713 4.78 24.50 -38.75
N VAL A 714 4.37 25.02 -39.90
CA VAL A 714 3.32 24.44 -40.76
C VAL A 714 3.99 23.71 -41.91
N ASN A 715 4.19 22.41 -41.73
CA ASN A 715 4.56 21.46 -42.78
C ASN A 715 3.33 20.75 -43.36
N GLY A 716 2.14 20.86 -42.76
CA GLY A 716 0.87 20.34 -43.27
C GLY A 716 -0.05 21.44 -43.81
N THR A 717 -1.36 21.29 -43.63
CA THR A 717 -2.35 22.33 -44.00
C THR A 717 -3.11 22.83 -42.78
N VAL A 718 -3.23 24.16 -42.64
CA VAL A 718 -4.12 24.81 -41.66
C VAL A 718 -5.17 25.63 -42.38
N ARG A 719 -6.46 25.40 -42.09
CA ARG A 719 -7.57 26.04 -42.80
C ARG A 719 -8.73 26.42 -41.87
N ALA A 720 -9.14 27.68 -41.90
CA ALA A 720 -10.32 28.17 -41.19
C ALA A 720 -10.90 29.43 -41.87
N PRO A 721 -12.13 29.86 -41.61
CA PRO A 721 -12.63 31.15 -42.08
C PRO A 721 -11.75 32.33 -41.65
N VAL A 722 -11.38 32.41 -40.37
CA VAL A 722 -10.36 33.32 -39.84
C VAL A 722 -9.24 32.48 -39.26
N LEU A 723 -7.98 32.84 -39.55
CA LEU A 723 -6.81 32.07 -39.11
C LEU A 723 -5.76 32.99 -38.48
N THR A 724 -5.38 32.69 -37.25
CA THR A 724 -4.29 33.34 -36.52
C THR A 724 -3.25 32.31 -36.10
N LEU A 725 -2.00 32.48 -36.56
CA LEU A 725 -0.82 31.77 -36.09
C LEU A 725 0.07 32.78 -35.35
N SER A 726 0.33 32.55 -34.05
CA SER A 726 1.07 33.49 -33.21
C SER A 726 2.16 32.80 -32.38
N ALA A 727 3.41 33.23 -32.54
CA ALA A 727 4.56 32.76 -31.77
C ALA A 727 5.41 33.96 -31.31
N PRO A 728 4.97 34.76 -30.30
CA PRO A 728 5.56 36.08 -30.01
C PRO A 728 7.05 36.05 -29.67
N SER A 729 7.56 34.94 -29.16
CA SER A 729 8.97 34.72 -28.78
C SER A 729 9.72 33.78 -29.72
N GLY A 730 9.05 33.27 -30.77
CA GLY A 730 9.58 32.24 -31.66
C GLY A 730 9.30 32.54 -33.14
N THR A 731 9.50 31.54 -33.98
CA THR A 731 9.26 31.66 -35.43
C THR A 731 7.88 31.11 -35.79
N VAL A 732 7.14 31.80 -36.66
CA VAL A 732 6.01 31.21 -37.40
C VAL A 732 6.48 30.85 -38.80
N ALA A 733 6.63 29.55 -39.10
CA ALA A 733 7.10 29.04 -40.37
C ALA A 733 5.98 28.34 -41.16
N VAL A 734 5.84 28.61 -42.46
CA VAL A 734 4.95 27.88 -43.39
C VAL A 734 5.80 27.31 -44.53
N ASN A 735 6.11 26.01 -44.46
CA ASN A 735 7.16 25.37 -45.26
C ASN A 735 6.56 24.57 -46.43
N GLY A 736 6.20 25.25 -47.52
CA GLY A 736 5.83 24.61 -48.80
C GLY A 736 4.38 24.14 -48.93
N ASN A 737 3.66 23.96 -47.81
CA ASN A 737 2.23 23.61 -47.80
C ASN A 737 1.35 24.84 -47.56
N SER A 738 0.24 24.77 -46.81
CA SER A 738 -0.81 25.79 -46.89
C SER A 738 -1.31 26.33 -45.54
N ALA A 739 -1.34 27.65 -45.40
CA ALA A 739 -2.11 28.36 -44.37
C ALA A 739 -3.22 29.18 -45.04
N ILE A 740 -4.49 28.81 -44.81
CA ILE A 740 -5.63 29.28 -45.61
C ILE A 740 -6.70 29.87 -44.70
N ALA A 741 -6.92 31.18 -44.79
CA ALA A 741 -8.16 31.82 -44.34
C ALA A 741 -9.19 31.78 -45.46
N THR A 742 -10.39 31.23 -45.23
CA THR A 742 -11.34 30.92 -46.31
C THR A 742 -12.34 32.03 -46.59
N THR A 743 -12.67 32.87 -45.60
CA THR A 743 -13.62 33.99 -45.75
C THR A 743 -13.13 35.28 -45.09
N GLY A 744 -12.26 35.20 -44.09
CA GLY A 744 -11.73 36.30 -43.31
C GLY A 744 -10.23 36.50 -43.46
N ALA A 745 -9.61 37.15 -42.47
CA ALA A 745 -8.19 37.49 -42.49
C ALA A 745 -7.31 36.31 -42.04
N LEU A 746 -6.07 36.28 -42.57
CA LEU A 746 -4.98 35.44 -42.10
C LEU A 746 -3.96 36.32 -41.37
N LEU A 747 -3.64 36.00 -40.12
CA LEU A 747 -2.58 36.63 -39.34
C LEU A 747 -1.45 35.63 -39.05
N LEU A 748 -0.23 35.98 -39.43
CA LEU A 748 1.01 35.32 -39.05
C LEU A 748 1.81 36.29 -38.18
N ALA A 749 1.98 36.01 -36.90
CA ALA A 749 2.68 36.88 -35.96
C ALA A 749 3.77 36.11 -35.21
N GLY A 750 5.00 36.60 -35.18
CA GLY A 750 6.05 36.00 -34.36
C GLY A 750 7.26 36.90 -34.18
N ASP A 751 8.32 36.40 -33.55
CA ASP A 751 9.60 37.10 -33.58
C ASP A 751 10.15 37.12 -35.00
N ALA A 752 10.22 35.94 -35.61
CA ALA A 752 10.45 35.77 -37.03
C ALA A 752 9.22 35.16 -37.71
N VAL A 753 8.95 35.55 -38.96
CA VAL A 753 7.95 34.87 -39.81
C VAL A 753 8.62 34.36 -41.07
N ALA A 754 8.53 33.07 -41.34
CA ALA A 754 9.08 32.44 -42.54
C ALA A 754 7.94 31.83 -43.38
N VAL A 755 7.80 32.25 -44.63
CA VAL A 755 6.83 31.67 -45.56
C VAL A 755 7.58 31.18 -46.79
N ASN A 756 7.40 29.91 -47.13
CA ASN A 756 7.91 29.29 -48.35
C ASN A 756 6.81 28.49 -49.10
N GLY A 757 5.58 28.51 -48.57
CA GLY A 757 4.41 27.80 -49.11
C GLY A 757 3.31 28.73 -49.62
N LEU A 758 2.08 28.23 -49.59
CA LEU A 758 0.86 28.97 -49.89
C LEU A 758 0.31 29.64 -48.63
N VAL A 759 0.10 30.96 -48.69
CA VAL A 759 -0.72 31.70 -47.74
C VAL A 759 -1.91 32.30 -48.49
N SER A 760 -3.13 32.11 -48.00
CA SER A 760 -4.33 32.53 -48.72
C SER A 760 -5.35 33.19 -47.79
N SER A 761 -5.94 34.29 -48.27
CA SER A 761 -7.07 34.97 -47.62
C SER A 761 -7.83 35.82 -48.64
N PRO A 762 -9.17 35.72 -48.72
CA PRO A 762 -9.97 36.58 -49.60
C PRO A 762 -10.07 38.03 -49.11
N VAL A 763 -9.61 38.33 -47.88
CA VAL A 763 -9.65 39.69 -47.30
C VAL A 763 -8.25 40.27 -47.25
N GLN A 764 -7.40 39.70 -46.40
CA GLN A 764 -6.06 40.21 -46.13
C GLN A 764 -5.19 39.13 -45.47
N VAL A 765 -3.94 39.00 -45.93
CA VAL A 765 -2.89 38.29 -45.20
C VAL A 765 -2.03 39.32 -44.47
N THR A 766 -1.83 39.15 -43.17
CA THR A 766 -1.00 40.01 -42.33
C THR A 766 0.17 39.21 -41.78
N VAL A 767 1.39 39.69 -42.01
CA VAL A 767 2.64 39.16 -41.47
C VAL A 767 3.21 40.18 -40.49
N GLN A 768 3.43 39.77 -39.26
CA GLN A 768 4.02 40.60 -38.19
C GLN A 768 5.23 39.88 -37.61
N GLY A 769 6.44 40.35 -37.95
CA GLY A 769 7.70 39.88 -37.36
C GLY A 769 8.30 40.96 -36.48
N THR A 770 8.59 40.67 -35.20
CA THR A 770 9.27 41.67 -34.34
C THR A 770 10.76 41.82 -34.67
N SER A 771 11.41 40.77 -35.15
CA SER A 771 12.81 40.79 -35.61
C SER A 771 12.93 40.68 -37.13
N SER A 772 12.19 39.77 -37.77
CA SER A 772 12.36 39.52 -39.22
C SER A 772 11.16 38.85 -39.91
N ALA A 773 11.10 38.97 -41.24
CA ALA A 773 10.21 38.18 -42.09
C ALA A 773 10.92 37.68 -43.37
N SER A 774 10.88 36.39 -43.64
CA SER A 774 11.41 35.78 -44.88
C SER A 774 10.25 35.20 -45.68
N LEU A 775 9.95 35.76 -46.86
CA LEU A 775 8.73 35.47 -47.61
C LEU A 775 9.04 35.00 -49.03
N ALA A 776 8.60 33.79 -49.36
CA ALA A 776 8.71 33.12 -50.65
C ALA A 776 7.41 32.32 -50.91
N GLY A 777 7.31 31.64 -52.07
CA GLY A 777 6.12 30.88 -52.42
C GLY A 777 4.99 31.77 -52.97
N THR A 778 3.75 31.53 -52.55
CA THR A 778 2.55 32.19 -53.11
C THR A 778 1.66 32.78 -52.03
N ALA A 779 1.31 34.06 -52.15
CA ALA A 779 0.31 34.75 -51.35
C ALA A 779 -0.94 35.06 -52.19
N GLN A 780 -2.01 34.29 -52.01
CA GLN A 780 -3.31 34.53 -52.66
C GLN A 780 -4.18 35.44 -51.81
N THR A 781 -4.05 36.75 -52.01
CA THR A 781 -4.85 37.73 -51.27
C THR A 781 -4.99 39.06 -52.01
N PRO A 782 -6.11 39.79 -51.86
CA PRO A 782 -6.24 41.16 -52.36
C PRO A 782 -5.26 42.12 -51.70
N LEU A 783 -4.90 41.87 -50.43
CA LEU A 783 -4.03 42.73 -49.63
C LEU A 783 -3.09 41.88 -48.77
N LEU A 784 -1.78 41.98 -49.01
CA LEU A 784 -0.73 41.48 -48.14
C LEU A 784 -0.18 42.64 -47.32
N VAL A 785 -0.22 42.57 -45.99
CA VAL A 785 0.41 43.55 -45.10
C VAL A 785 1.57 42.88 -44.37
N VAL A 786 2.77 43.41 -44.51
CA VAL A 786 3.98 42.90 -43.86
C VAL A 786 4.53 43.98 -42.94
N SER A 787 4.75 43.67 -41.68
CA SER A 787 5.35 44.55 -40.68
C SER A 787 6.50 43.83 -39.98
N ALA A 788 7.74 44.19 -40.33
CA ALA A 788 8.95 43.68 -39.68
C ALA A 788 10.16 44.59 -40.00
N PRO A 789 11.16 44.72 -39.11
CA PRO A 789 12.32 45.57 -39.35
C PRO A 789 13.32 44.98 -40.36
N ALA A 790 13.33 43.66 -40.58
CA ALA A 790 14.16 43.01 -41.60
C ALA A 790 13.30 42.08 -42.47
N VAL A 791 13.22 42.34 -43.78
CA VAL A 791 12.40 41.52 -44.70
C VAL A 791 13.22 40.96 -45.86
N THR A 792 13.11 39.66 -46.12
CA THR A 792 13.76 39.00 -47.25
C THR A 792 12.71 38.34 -48.14
N PHE A 793 12.73 38.62 -49.44
CA PHE A 793 11.82 38.03 -50.42
C PHE A 793 12.55 37.01 -51.31
N GLY A 794 12.12 35.75 -51.25
CA GLY A 794 12.69 34.64 -52.01
C GLY A 794 11.99 34.36 -53.35
N GLY A 795 11.37 35.37 -53.99
CA GLY A 795 10.52 35.17 -55.17
C GLY A 795 9.04 34.97 -54.84
N LEU A 796 8.52 35.69 -53.85
CA LEU A 796 7.11 35.63 -53.44
C LEU A 796 6.19 36.12 -54.56
N ASN A 797 5.19 35.32 -54.94
CA ASN A 797 4.13 35.69 -55.86
C ASN A 797 2.87 36.14 -55.11
N VAL A 798 2.44 37.38 -55.28
CA VAL A 798 1.29 37.98 -54.60
C VAL A 798 0.22 38.34 -55.61
N ALA A 799 -1.00 37.82 -55.44
CA ALA A 799 -2.11 38.06 -56.35
C ALA A 799 -2.62 39.53 -56.32
N GLY A 800 -2.51 40.20 -55.17
CA GLY A 800 -3.03 41.54 -54.92
C GLY A 800 -1.95 42.59 -54.60
N LEU A 801 -2.34 43.58 -53.79
CA LEU A 801 -1.48 44.69 -53.35
C LEU A 801 -0.67 44.28 -52.12
N THR A 802 0.58 44.71 -52.04
CA THR A 802 1.45 44.52 -50.88
C THR A 802 1.70 45.84 -50.16
N ARG A 803 1.44 45.92 -48.84
CA ARG A 803 1.87 47.01 -47.96
C ARG A 803 2.99 46.51 -47.05
N LEU A 804 4.09 47.23 -47.02
CA LEU A 804 5.28 46.89 -46.24
C LEU A 804 5.53 47.99 -45.21
N SER A 805 5.65 47.63 -43.93
CA SER A 805 5.95 48.53 -42.82
C SER A 805 7.28 48.12 -42.15
N LEU A 806 8.32 48.94 -42.31
CA LEU A 806 9.71 48.59 -41.93
C LEU A 806 10.21 49.32 -40.67
N GLY A 807 9.41 50.23 -40.09
CA GLY A 807 9.85 51.05 -38.98
C GLY A 807 10.95 52.06 -39.34
N THR A 808 11.65 52.62 -38.35
CA THR A 808 12.54 53.78 -38.52
C THR A 808 13.91 53.48 -39.15
N GLY A 809 14.33 52.22 -39.23
CA GLY A 809 15.63 51.80 -39.76
C GLY A 809 15.65 50.41 -40.41
N GLY A 810 14.47 49.88 -40.78
CA GLY A 810 14.37 48.54 -41.36
C GLY A 810 14.79 48.46 -42.83
N PHE A 811 15.16 47.25 -43.26
CA PHE A 811 15.60 46.95 -44.64
C PHE A 811 14.77 45.81 -45.23
N ALA A 812 14.61 45.83 -46.56
CA ALA A 812 13.97 44.77 -47.31
C ALA A 812 14.80 44.39 -48.55
N SER A 813 14.95 43.11 -48.84
CA SER A 813 15.75 42.64 -49.99
C SER A 813 15.15 41.43 -50.69
N GLY A 814 15.53 41.17 -51.94
CA GLY A 814 15.07 40.03 -52.75
C GLY A 814 13.91 40.33 -53.70
N GLY A 815 13.39 39.30 -54.37
CA GLY A 815 12.41 39.44 -55.46
C GLY A 815 10.96 39.24 -54.99
N ILE A 816 10.07 40.16 -55.36
CA ILE A 816 8.62 40.07 -55.15
C ILE A 816 7.85 40.34 -56.44
N ASN A 817 6.89 39.49 -56.75
CA ASN A 817 5.96 39.67 -57.85
C ASN A 817 4.60 40.08 -57.26
N THR A 818 4.19 41.33 -57.44
CA THR A 818 2.95 41.88 -56.86
C THR A 818 2.35 42.92 -57.80
N ARG A 819 1.01 43.07 -57.77
CA ARG A 819 0.34 44.06 -58.63
C ARG A 819 0.70 45.49 -58.26
N GLN A 820 0.85 45.78 -56.97
CA GLN A 820 1.19 47.09 -56.43
C GLN A 820 1.96 46.93 -55.12
N LEU A 821 2.98 47.75 -54.88
CA LEU A 821 3.78 47.77 -53.65
C LEU A 821 3.72 49.15 -53.01
N ALA A 822 3.27 49.22 -51.75
CA ALA A 822 3.32 50.41 -50.91
C ALA A 822 4.26 50.16 -49.73
N VAL A 823 5.19 51.08 -49.47
CA VAL A 823 6.18 50.95 -48.39
C VAL A 823 6.04 52.11 -47.41
N LEU A 824 5.91 51.80 -46.13
CA LEU A 824 5.96 52.70 -44.98
C LEU A 824 7.27 52.44 -44.23
N GLY A 825 8.15 53.45 -44.17
CA GLY A 825 9.46 53.35 -43.53
C GLY A 825 9.97 54.71 -43.05
N GLY A 826 10.97 54.72 -42.16
CA GLY A 826 11.66 55.93 -41.71
C GLY A 826 12.92 56.25 -42.52
N ARG A 827 13.69 57.24 -42.06
CA ARG A 827 14.97 57.63 -42.68
C ARG A 827 15.96 56.45 -42.66
N GLY A 828 16.37 55.97 -43.83
CA GLY A 828 17.38 54.91 -43.98
C GLY A 828 16.83 53.56 -44.46
N THR A 829 15.54 53.47 -44.80
CA THR A 829 14.96 52.28 -45.43
C THR A 829 15.63 51.96 -46.77
N LEU A 830 16.15 50.73 -46.88
CA LEU A 830 16.87 50.22 -48.04
C LEU A 830 16.08 49.06 -48.64
N LEU A 831 15.66 49.20 -49.91
CA LEU A 831 15.02 48.16 -50.70
C LEU A 831 15.97 47.70 -51.80
N ASN A 832 16.27 46.41 -51.89
CA ASN A 832 17.18 45.86 -52.91
C ASN A 832 16.61 44.59 -53.55
N GLY A 833 16.17 44.64 -54.80
CA GLY A 833 15.65 43.48 -55.52
C GLY A 833 14.82 43.79 -56.77
N THR A 834 14.09 42.78 -57.27
CA THR A 834 13.21 42.89 -58.45
C THR A 834 11.75 42.98 -58.02
N ILE A 835 11.06 44.05 -58.44
CA ILE A 835 9.60 44.13 -58.42
C ILE A 835 9.13 43.79 -59.83
N ALA A 836 8.42 42.68 -60.01
CA ALA A 836 7.81 42.35 -61.29
C ALA A 836 6.31 42.59 -61.18
N GLY A 837 5.81 43.52 -61.99
CA GLY A 837 4.40 43.81 -62.16
C GLY A 837 4.18 44.24 -63.60
N VAL A 838 3.39 43.46 -64.34
CA VAL A 838 3.07 43.55 -65.78
C VAL A 838 4.13 42.95 -66.72
N ALA A 839 3.68 42.09 -67.64
CA ALA A 839 4.49 41.59 -68.74
C ALA A 839 4.76 42.74 -69.73
N GLY A 840 5.99 43.27 -69.72
CA GLY A 840 6.44 44.32 -70.63
C GLY A 840 7.07 45.49 -69.89
N GLU A 841 8.41 45.48 -69.83
CA GLU A 841 9.34 46.50 -69.32
C GLU A 841 9.40 46.74 -67.79
N SER A 842 10.62 47.05 -67.34
CA SER A 842 11.09 47.16 -65.96
C SER A 842 10.17 48.00 -65.06
N ALA A 843 9.82 47.48 -63.88
CA ALA A 843 8.99 48.18 -62.90
C ALA A 843 9.64 49.50 -62.45
N ALA A 844 9.12 50.62 -62.96
CA ALA A 844 9.26 51.91 -62.29
C ALA A 844 8.38 51.87 -61.03
N ALA A 845 8.99 52.12 -59.86
CA ALA A 845 8.28 52.15 -58.58
C ALA A 845 7.20 53.25 -58.57
N LEU A 846 5.96 52.90 -58.94
CA LEU A 846 4.74 53.65 -58.64
C LEU A 846 4.38 53.42 -57.16
N GLY A 847 5.10 54.08 -56.27
CA GLY A 847 4.85 54.05 -54.82
C GLY A 847 4.45 55.43 -54.29
N GLU A 848 3.41 55.48 -53.46
CA GLU A 848 3.12 56.66 -52.63
C GLU A 848 4.08 56.69 -51.43
N ARG A 849 4.77 57.81 -51.23
CA ARG A 849 5.65 58.04 -50.08
C ARG A 849 4.82 58.57 -48.91
N ARG A 850 4.93 57.97 -47.73
CA ARG A 850 4.24 58.43 -46.52
C ARG A 850 5.23 58.53 -45.36
N ASN A 851 5.11 59.57 -44.52
CA ASN A 851 5.94 59.69 -43.32
C ASN A 851 5.50 58.72 -42.21
N ALA A 852 6.20 58.75 -41.07
CA ALA A 852 5.96 57.87 -39.92
C ALA A 852 4.52 57.96 -39.34
N GLN A 853 3.75 58.98 -39.71
CA GLN A 853 2.36 59.21 -39.33
C GLN A 853 1.35 58.82 -40.44
N GLY A 854 1.81 58.22 -41.55
CA GLY A 854 0.96 57.78 -42.67
C GLY A 854 0.52 58.88 -43.64
N VAL A 855 1.03 60.11 -43.50
CA VAL A 855 0.70 61.25 -44.36
C VAL A 855 1.53 61.21 -45.63
N THR A 856 0.88 61.35 -46.78
CA THR A 856 1.52 61.34 -48.11
C THR A 856 2.46 62.55 -48.26
N GLU A 857 3.73 62.28 -48.56
CA GLU A 857 4.75 63.31 -48.79
C GLU A 857 4.67 63.83 -50.24
N PRO A 858 4.67 65.15 -50.47
CA PRO A 858 4.58 65.74 -51.81
C PRO A 858 5.84 65.48 -52.64
N SER A 859 5.66 65.31 -53.96
CA SER A 859 6.77 65.16 -54.91
C SER A 859 7.18 66.53 -55.47
N PRO A 860 8.48 66.91 -55.53
CA PRO A 860 9.68 66.19 -55.10
C PRO A 860 10.11 66.48 -53.63
N PRO A 861 10.91 65.60 -52.97
CA PRO A 861 11.22 65.68 -51.54
C PRO A 861 12.32 66.71 -51.18
N PRO A 862 12.40 67.17 -49.90
CA PRO A 862 13.52 67.98 -49.41
C PRO A 862 14.89 67.27 -49.39
N ASN A 863 14.92 65.91 -49.39
CA ASN A 863 16.15 65.12 -49.53
C ASN A 863 15.88 63.79 -50.28
N ALA A 864 16.41 63.67 -51.51
CA ALA A 864 16.19 62.55 -52.42
C ALA A 864 16.77 61.20 -51.94
N LEU A 865 17.70 61.20 -50.98
CA LEU A 865 18.37 59.99 -50.48
C LEU A 865 17.63 59.28 -49.34
N SER A 866 16.45 59.77 -48.95
CA SER A 866 15.75 59.30 -47.74
C SER A 866 15.07 57.93 -47.90
N PHE A 867 14.80 57.50 -49.14
CA PHE A 867 14.14 56.23 -49.50
C PHE A 867 14.76 55.68 -50.78
N LEU A 868 15.53 54.57 -50.69
CA LEU A 868 16.23 53.99 -51.83
C LEU A 868 15.63 52.63 -52.24
N PHE A 869 15.34 52.46 -53.53
CA PHE A 869 15.07 51.18 -54.20
C PHE A 869 16.19 50.89 -55.20
N ASN A 870 16.91 49.79 -55.04
CA ASN A 870 18.14 49.45 -55.80
C ASN A 870 19.15 50.61 -55.85
N ASN A 871 19.41 51.24 -54.70
CA ASN A 871 20.24 52.45 -54.58
C ASN A 871 19.74 53.70 -55.35
N CYS A 872 18.47 53.73 -55.76
CA CYS A 872 17.84 54.90 -56.38
C CYS A 872 16.69 55.49 -55.55
N ALA A 873 16.45 56.80 -55.64
CA ALA A 873 15.32 57.45 -54.99
C ALA A 873 13.94 56.97 -55.54
N ILE A 874 13.06 56.46 -54.67
CA ILE A 874 11.69 56.03 -55.03
C ILE A 874 10.86 57.22 -55.52
N ALA A 875 10.05 57.05 -56.58
CA ALA A 875 9.16 58.05 -57.18
C ALA A 875 9.86 59.34 -57.68
N VAL A 876 11.14 59.27 -58.06
CA VAL A 876 11.81 60.29 -58.89
C VAL A 876 11.96 59.71 -60.29
N ALA A 877 11.17 60.20 -61.24
CA ALA A 877 11.22 59.74 -62.62
C ALA A 877 12.61 60.03 -63.24
N GLY A 878 13.26 59.00 -63.79
CA GLY A 878 14.45 59.15 -64.64
C GLY A 878 15.83 58.91 -64.02
N LEU A 879 15.95 58.41 -62.78
CA LEU A 879 17.25 58.23 -62.11
C LEU A 879 17.79 56.78 -62.00
N CYS A 880 17.05 55.76 -62.44
CA CYS A 880 17.58 54.38 -62.51
C CYS A 880 17.68 53.91 -63.94
N ALA A 881 18.90 53.70 -64.42
CA ALA A 881 19.19 52.80 -65.54
C ALA A 881 20.19 51.76 -65.03
N PRO A 882 20.01 50.45 -65.31
CA PRO A 882 21.03 49.46 -64.99
C PRO A 882 22.31 49.76 -65.81
N PRO A 883 23.52 49.54 -65.25
CA PRO A 883 24.74 49.71 -66.03
C PRO A 883 24.76 48.70 -67.19
N PRO A 884 25.20 49.10 -68.40
CA PRO A 884 25.22 48.23 -69.55
C PRO A 884 26.20 47.07 -69.34
N PRO A 885 25.94 45.87 -69.90
CA PRO A 885 26.87 44.76 -69.83
C PRO A 885 28.19 45.15 -70.48
N VAL A 886 29.30 44.90 -69.76
CA VAL A 886 30.66 45.09 -70.29
C VAL A 886 30.88 44.10 -71.42
N VAL A 887 31.01 44.63 -72.64
CA VAL A 887 31.36 43.89 -73.85
C VAL A 887 32.88 43.72 -73.89
N THR A 888 33.39 42.48 -73.81
CA THR A 888 34.76 42.14 -74.23
C THR A 888 34.73 41.45 -75.60
N PRO A 889 35.73 41.69 -76.48
CA PRO A 889 35.65 41.34 -77.91
C PRO A 889 35.89 39.84 -78.20
N PRO A 890 35.43 39.34 -79.37
CA PRO A 890 35.39 37.92 -79.71
C PRO A 890 36.76 37.37 -80.17
N PRO A 891 37.11 36.11 -79.85
CA PRO A 891 38.19 35.38 -80.51
C PRO A 891 37.73 34.79 -81.86
N PRO A 892 38.66 34.52 -82.80
CA PRO A 892 38.36 34.22 -84.19
C PRO A 892 37.84 32.79 -84.43
N THR A 893 37.03 32.63 -85.48
CA THR A 893 36.46 31.37 -85.97
C THR A 893 37.44 30.57 -86.85
N PRO A 894 37.57 29.25 -86.61
CA PRO A 894 38.02 28.29 -87.62
C PRO A 894 36.86 27.43 -88.17
N PRO A 895 37.06 26.73 -89.31
CA PRO A 895 36.02 26.43 -90.29
C PRO A 895 35.25 25.13 -90.04
N THR A 896 34.01 25.08 -90.57
CA THR A 896 33.21 23.86 -90.80
C THR A 896 33.89 23.00 -91.88
N PRO A 897 34.02 21.67 -91.69
CA PRO A 897 33.21 20.73 -92.50
C PRO A 897 32.97 19.35 -91.78
N PRO A 898 32.49 18.28 -92.45
CA PRO A 898 31.11 17.77 -92.40
C PRO A 898 31.00 16.36 -91.76
N ALA A 899 29.81 15.77 -91.88
CA ALA A 899 29.34 14.58 -91.17
C ALA A 899 29.94 13.20 -91.57
N GLN A 900 29.93 12.32 -90.55
CA GLN A 900 29.73 10.86 -90.50
C GLN A 900 30.89 9.84 -90.55
N ALA A 901 30.79 8.92 -89.56
CA ALA A 901 31.06 7.46 -89.50
C ALA A 901 32.08 6.99 -88.44
N GLU A 902 31.65 6.00 -87.64
CA GLU A 902 32.33 5.23 -86.56
C GLU A 902 33.56 4.40 -87.02
N PRO A 903 34.14 3.43 -86.25
CA PRO A 903 34.34 3.22 -84.80
C PRO A 903 35.83 2.93 -84.45
N GLY A 904 36.18 2.73 -83.16
CA GLY A 904 37.31 1.86 -82.80
C GLY A 904 38.27 2.30 -81.70
N ASP A 905 38.03 1.76 -80.50
CA ASP A 905 38.98 1.09 -79.60
C ASP A 905 40.12 1.83 -78.85
N GLN A 906 40.05 1.67 -77.52
CA GLN A 906 41.12 1.57 -76.51
C GLN A 906 42.22 2.64 -76.37
N SER A 907 42.17 3.41 -75.26
CA SER A 907 42.93 3.12 -74.02
C SER A 907 42.79 4.20 -72.92
N ARG A 908 42.57 3.71 -71.69
CA ARG A 908 42.49 4.31 -70.32
C ARG A 908 43.63 5.30 -69.96
N PRO A 909 43.62 6.07 -68.82
CA PRO A 909 43.15 5.71 -67.45
C PRO A 909 42.29 6.77 -66.69
N ASP A 910 41.14 6.38 -66.12
CA ASP A 910 40.84 6.13 -64.69
C ASP A 910 40.57 7.31 -63.73
N VAL A 911 39.29 7.46 -63.33
CA VAL A 911 38.86 7.75 -61.95
C VAL A 911 37.53 6.99 -61.68
N PRO A 912 37.42 6.12 -60.64
CA PRO A 912 36.32 5.17 -60.51
C PRO A 912 35.13 5.64 -59.66
N SER A 913 33.94 5.24 -60.11
CA SER A 913 32.67 5.22 -59.37
C SER A 913 32.57 3.97 -58.48
N TYR A 914 32.10 4.11 -57.25
CA TYR A 914 31.83 2.98 -56.35
C TYR A 914 30.32 2.69 -56.24
N THR A 915 29.95 1.45 -56.56
CA THR A 915 28.64 0.83 -56.25
C THR A 915 28.80 -0.25 -55.19
N VAL A 916 27.69 -0.52 -54.48
CA VAL A 916 27.57 -1.44 -53.33
C VAL A 916 27.72 -2.91 -53.76
N ALA A 917 28.94 -3.44 -53.62
CA ALA A 917 29.22 -4.86 -53.38
C ALA A 917 30.71 -5.00 -53.02
N ASP A 918 31.01 -5.01 -51.72
CA ASP A 918 31.99 -5.89 -51.07
C ASP A 918 32.29 -5.36 -49.66
N ASN A 919 31.81 -6.12 -48.69
CA ASN A 919 32.16 -6.00 -47.29
C ASN A 919 33.64 -6.35 -47.10
N PRO A 920 34.40 -5.59 -46.29
CA PRO A 920 35.35 -6.23 -45.42
C PRO A 920 35.07 -5.88 -43.96
N ARG A 921 34.60 -6.92 -43.26
CA ARG A 921 34.97 -7.32 -41.91
C ARG A 921 36.10 -6.46 -41.33
N GLY A 922 35.73 -5.59 -40.40
CA GLY A 922 36.68 -4.77 -39.66
C GLY A 922 36.05 -3.92 -38.57
N LEU A 923 34.95 -4.36 -37.94
CA LEU A 923 34.47 -3.75 -36.69
C LEU A 923 33.69 -4.77 -35.82
N GLN A 924 34.19 -6.01 -35.78
CA GLN A 924 33.62 -7.11 -34.98
C GLN A 924 34.53 -7.45 -33.77
N ALA A 925 35.17 -6.44 -33.19
CA ALA A 925 35.99 -6.58 -31.99
C ALA A 925 35.65 -5.56 -30.88
N GLU A 926 34.60 -4.74 -31.04
CA GLU A 926 34.28 -3.68 -30.06
C GLU A 926 32.84 -3.74 -29.50
N LEU A 927 32.02 -4.72 -29.91
CA LEU A 927 30.64 -4.85 -29.43
C LEU A 927 30.24 -6.33 -29.30
N ASP A 928 30.80 -7.04 -28.31
CA ASP A 928 30.10 -7.98 -27.43
C ASP A 928 31.09 -8.83 -26.59
N PRO A 929 31.16 -8.66 -25.26
CA PRO A 929 31.86 -9.57 -24.37
C PRO A 929 30.88 -10.50 -23.61
N ALA A 930 29.93 -11.20 -24.26
CA ALA A 930 29.34 -12.44 -23.74
C ALA A 930 28.45 -13.17 -24.76
N GLY A 931 29.02 -14.11 -25.51
CA GLY A 931 28.27 -14.94 -26.46
C GLY A 931 27.34 -15.98 -25.83
N GLN A 932 26.08 -16.01 -26.28
CA GLN A 932 25.23 -17.21 -26.47
C GLN A 932 24.13 -16.93 -27.53
N PRO A 933 23.66 -17.95 -28.30
CA PRO A 933 22.92 -17.75 -29.55
C PRO A 933 21.39 -17.76 -29.37
N ALA A 934 20.66 -16.84 -30.02
CA ALA A 934 19.20 -16.89 -30.13
C ALA A 934 18.77 -16.86 -31.60
N GLY A 935 17.88 -17.79 -31.96
CA GLY A 935 17.53 -18.19 -33.32
C GLY A 935 16.86 -17.11 -34.18
N LEU A 936 17.19 -17.14 -35.48
CA LEU A 936 16.55 -16.35 -36.52
C LEU A 936 15.10 -16.81 -36.74
N VAL A 937 14.14 -15.96 -36.41
CA VAL A 937 12.74 -16.09 -36.85
C VAL A 937 12.64 -15.58 -38.29
N ARG A 938 12.20 -16.46 -39.21
CA ARG A 938 11.82 -16.08 -40.59
C ARG A 938 10.52 -15.27 -40.55
N PHE A 939 10.54 -14.04 -41.07
CA PHE A 939 9.31 -13.36 -41.48
C PHE A 939 8.79 -14.00 -42.78
N PRO A 940 7.47 -14.23 -42.94
CA PRO A 940 6.91 -14.74 -44.18
C PRO A 940 7.04 -13.70 -45.30
N SER A 941 7.43 -14.17 -46.49
CA SER A 941 7.57 -13.36 -47.69
C SER A 941 6.24 -12.68 -48.05
N VAL A 942 6.20 -11.35 -48.04
CA VAL A 942 5.09 -10.59 -48.64
C VAL A 942 5.34 -10.50 -50.14
N SER A 943 4.42 -11.04 -50.95
CA SER A 943 4.47 -10.91 -52.41
C SER A 943 4.26 -9.44 -52.80
N LEU A 944 5.32 -8.78 -53.29
CA LEU A 944 5.23 -7.46 -53.91
C LEU A 944 4.60 -7.58 -55.29
N VAL A 945 3.37 -7.10 -55.44
CA VAL A 945 2.75 -6.86 -56.75
C VAL A 945 3.14 -5.47 -57.20
N VAL A 946 4.05 -5.38 -58.19
CA VAL A 946 4.35 -4.11 -58.87
C VAL A 946 3.19 -3.79 -59.81
N ARG A 947 2.47 -2.69 -59.55
CA ARG A 947 1.53 -2.11 -60.53
C ARG A 947 2.29 -1.07 -61.37
N PRO A 948 2.00 -0.94 -62.68
CA PRO A 948 2.54 0.16 -63.47
C PRO A 948 2.08 1.50 -62.88
N GLY A 949 2.97 2.49 -62.87
CA GLY A 949 2.65 3.84 -62.37
C GLY A 949 1.42 4.43 -63.08
N ARG A 950 0.64 5.19 -62.32
CA ARG A 950 -0.52 5.97 -62.81
C ARG A 950 -0.03 6.93 -63.90
N ASP A 951 -0.69 6.92 -65.06
CA ASP A 951 -0.47 7.92 -66.10
C ASP A 951 -1.16 9.23 -65.67
N THR A 952 -0.35 10.24 -65.34
CA THR A 952 -0.82 11.54 -64.81
C THR A 952 -1.09 12.57 -65.90
N THR A 953 -1.15 12.15 -67.17
CA THR A 953 -1.31 13.07 -68.30
C THR A 953 -2.73 13.66 -68.33
N GLU A 954 -3.74 12.87 -67.97
CA GLU A 954 -5.14 13.30 -67.90
C GLU A 954 -5.40 14.24 -66.69
N ASP A 955 -4.74 13.99 -65.55
CA ASP A 955 -4.79 14.84 -64.34
C ASP A 955 -4.18 16.24 -64.59
N ARG A 956 -3.20 16.35 -65.50
CA ARG A 956 -2.59 17.63 -65.91
C ARG A 956 -3.42 18.43 -66.92
N GLU A 957 -4.26 17.77 -67.72
CA GLU A 957 -5.06 18.42 -68.76
C GLU A 957 -6.45 18.85 -68.25
N LEU A 958 -6.97 18.22 -67.19
CA LEU A 958 -8.31 18.48 -66.65
C LEU A 958 -8.36 19.30 -65.35
N ALA A 959 -7.21 19.67 -64.79
CA ALA A 959 -7.15 20.49 -63.58
C ALA A 959 -7.81 21.88 -63.78
N PRO A 960 -8.78 22.28 -62.94
CA PRO A 960 -9.35 23.62 -62.97
C PRO A 960 -8.28 24.71 -62.77
N PRO A 961 -8.43 25.93 -63.31
CA PRO A 961 -7.41 27.00 -63.24
C PRO A 961 -6.98 27.42 -61.82
N ASN A 962 -7.70 26.96 -60.81
CA ASN A 962 -7.57 27.28 -59.41
C ASN A 962 -7.00 26.14 -58.54
N VAL A 963 -6.50 25.03 -59.14
CA VAL A 963 -5.82 23.92 -58.44
C VAL A 963 -4.54 23.53 -59.21
N ARG A 964 -3.45 23.17 -58.51
CA ARG A 964 -2.22 22.68 -59.16
C ARG A 964 -2.40 21.24 -59.60
N ALA A 965 -1.76 20.84 -60.71
CA ALA A 965 -1.92 19.50 -61.27
C ALA A 965 -1.36 18.37 -60.37
N GLU A 966 -0.46 18.68 -59.44
CA GLU A 966 -0.01 17.76 -58.41
C GLU A 966 -0.99 17.55 -57.24
N ASP A 967 -2.00 18.43 -57.10
CA ASP A 967 -3.01 18.44 -56.03
C ASP A 967 -4.40 17.93 -56.51
N PHE A 968 -4.59 17.68 -57.82
CA PHE A 968 -5.81 17.16 -58.47
C PHE A 968 -5.65 15.67 -58.77
#